data_AF-A0A9P3FW10-F1
#
_entry.id   AF-A0A9P3FW10-F1
#
_cell.length_a   1.000
_cell.length_b   1.000
_cell.length_c   1.000
_cell.angle_alpha   90.00
_cell.angle_beta   90.00
_cell.angle_gamma   90.00
#
_symmetry.space_group_name_H-M   'P 1'
#
loop_
_entity.id
_entity.type
_entity.pdbx_description
1 polymer ?
#
loop_
_entity_poly.entity_id
_entity_poly.type
_entity_poly.pdbx_seq_one_letter_code
_entity_poly.pdbx_strand_id
1 'polypeptide(L)'
;MLEEYGGTSNLVVDPALSGAVERTDLERSSSAEPESSSSEAPVSQKNAVSYMAARLTSLHSYAVASYHLAPLPEELVPRERQRPHVRATYLSEPLFRQLLRGMERMTHTSSSYRECLSALYIVAYRAGLRLSEIQKLRLKDIERSPECWLYIRDTRLDDGKSDSATRKIPLGVLLTPEERTRLDAYLSGLWPRKAKNANALAFPSQSGWLIPMSDEEIRGPLTSILRQVGGKYYTFHHLRHTALSRLQLLLHHEALALHSLPGWAHFLPWSAAQCTAIYQTITHSSTQGDYWALAQFAGHQSPETTLHSYLHFTHWVNAACLLQAKYDWSLSLRHHFTGLSRAKLTQNDWLEGPLTWQRCREALLQSLSPYLQQVSWVLMECAPYPPLVKHKLDFDAALELIARFARHEDITDQLNRYQLTPAMVDELVEKIHLLKAFKTQRGAQRLLYSTSHHLNLLPGALRSHKEQVELRKVVKLARQVYREQRAAFIEWIGYLLVRSNTRNTGIPFTDPQMLQAFLSVTVLLLPATRIAIEVRCGAKRSEKSPWREVISRYRVKSEFIEKSGANRALLRIIHPDEAGICQRSTERQQNADTVKPMARYSTPLLRTVAYVVALKVMSIQELVSLGNKKKADFARQTARELTD
;
A
#
# COMPACT_ATOMS: atom_id res chain seq x y z
N MET A 1 72.89 23.62 41.59
CA MET A 1 71.73 23.06 42.32
C MET A 1 70.66 22.84 41.26
N LEU A 2 70.70 21.71 40.54
CA LEU A 2 70.13 20.40 40.93
C LEU A 2 68.61 20.53 41.16
N GLU A 3 67.68 19.78 40.58
CA GLU A 3 67.69 18.61 39.69
C GLU A 3 66.23 18.36 39.23
N GLU A 4 66.12 17.77 38.03
CA GLU A 4 65.13 16.76 37.62
C GLU A 4 63.60 17.02 37.58
N TYR A 5 63.09 17.16 36.35
CA TYR A 5 61.83 16.53 35.92
C TYR A 5 62.09 15.78 34.60
N GLY A 6 62.43 14.49 34.72
CA GLY A 6 62.38 13.50 33.65
C GLY A 6 61.13 12.63 33.83
N GLY A 7 60.37 12.41 32.76
CA GLY A 7 59.14 11.62 32.82
C GLY A 7 58.43 11.53 31.48
N THR A 8 59.10 10.94 30.49
CA THR A 8 58.50 10.49 29.22
C THR A 8 57.46 9.40 29.49
N SER A 9 56.20 9.62 29.11
CA SER A 9 55.20 8.57 28.96
C SER A 9 54.98 8.28 27.48
N ASN A 10 55.56 7.17 27.04
CA ASN A 10 55.28 6.52 25.77
C ASN A 10 53.84 5.97 25.80
N LEU A 11 52.95 6.50 24.96
CA LEU A 11 51.73 5.80 24.58
C LEU A 11 52.07 4.87 23.42
N VAL A 12 52.23 3.60 23.79
CA VAL A 12 52.33 2.44 22.90
C VAL A 12 51.09 2.41 22.01
N VAL A 13 51.31 2.54 20.70
CA VAL A 13 50.33 2.21 19.66
C VAL A 13 50.35 0.70 19.52
N ASP A 14 49.28 0.03 19.94
CA ASP A 14 49.11 -1.42 19.77
C ASP A 14 48.62 -1.71 18.34
N PRO A 15 49.42 -2.38 17.48
CA PRO A 15 49.04 -2.72 16.12
C PRO A 15 48.55 -4.16 16.09
N ALA A 16 47.33 -4.42 16.56
CA ALA A 16 46.73 -5.74 16.45
C ALA A 16 45.21 -5.62 16.36
N LEU A 17 44.70 -5.67 15.12
CA LEU A 17 43.46 -6.37 14.73
C LEU A 17 43.30 -6.25 13.21
N SER A 18 44.26 -6.85 12.50
CA SER A 18 44.03 -7.40 11.17
C SER A 18 43.11 -8.61 11.32
N GLY A 19 41.86 -8.47 10.91
CA GLY A 19 40.86 -9.54 10.94
C GLY A 19 39.68 -9.16 10.07
N ALA A 20 39.85 -9.30 8.76
CA ALA A 20 38.75 -9.28 7.81
C ALA A 20 37.78 -10.42 8.17
N VAL A 21 36.59 -10.06 8.65
CA VAL A 21 35.45 -10.97 8.72
C VAL A 21 34.34 -10.32 7.90
N GLU A 22 34.16 -10.82 6.69
CA GLU A 22 32.92 -10.66 5.92
C GLU A 22 31.76 -11.12 6.80
N ARG A 23 30.96 -10.18 7.30
CA ARG A 23 29.65 -10.48 7.85
C ARG A 23 28.62 -10.24 6.76
N THR A 24 28.22 -11.35 6.13
CA THR A 24 26.99 -11.48 5.37
C THR A 24 25.81 -11.30 6.33
N ASP A 25 25.11 -10.17 6.25
CA ASP A 25 23.89 -9.92 7.00
C ASP A 25 22.71 -10.70 6.40
N LEU A 26 22.48 -11.89 6.94
CA LEU A 26 21.23 -12.65 6.81
C LEU A 26 20.31 -12.28 7.98
N GLU A 27 19.27 -11.52 7.67
CA GLU A 27 18.17 -11.19 8.58
C GLU A 27 17.48 -12.44 9.13
N ARG A 28 17.35 -12.53 10.45
CA ARG A 28 16.40 -13.44 11.12
C ARG A 28 15.21 -12.65 11.66
N SER A 29 14.03 -13.04 11.20
CA SER A 29 12.73 -12.69 11.76
C SER A 29 12.46 -13.50 13.05
N SER A 30 11.46 -13.02 13.80
CA SER A 30 10.65 -13.71 14.83
C SER A 30 11.18 -13.75 16.28
N SER A 31 10.46 -13.03 17.13
CA SER A 31 9.84 -13.50 18.39
C SER A 31 10.42 -14.77 19.04
N ALA A 32 11.18 -14.58 20.13
CA ALA A 32 11.24 -15.47 21.30
C ALA A 32 11.92 -14.72 22.45
N GLU A 33 11.44 -14.94 23.68
CA GLU A 33 11.99 -14.42 24.94
C GLU A 33 13.45 -14.84 25.16
N PRO A 34 14.31 -14.02 25.81
CA PRO A 34 15.66 -14.45 26.15
C PRO A 34 15.77 -14.91 27.60
N GLU A 35 16.29 -16.12 27.80
CA GLU A 35 17.02 -16.48 29.01
C GLU A 35 18.39 -15.78 29.06
N SER A 36 18.84 -15.58 30.28
CA SER A 36 19.87 -14.67 30.76
C SER A 36 21.33 -15.02 30.41
N SER A 37 22.14 -14.01 30.06
CA SER A 37 23.41 -13.72 30.77
C SER A 37 23.91 -12.28 30.52
N SER A 38 23.99 -11.53 31.63
CA SER A 38 24.77 -10.33 31.98
C SER A 38 25.11 -9.21 30.95
N SER A 39 24.40 -8.10 31.17
CA SER A 39 24.88 -6.69 31.24
C SER A 39 24.96 -5.82 29.98
N GLU A 40 23.83 -5.63 29.31
CA GLU A 40 23.53 -4.34 28.66
C GLU A 40 22.12 -3.89 29.05
N ALA A 41 22.01 -2.73 29.70
CA ALA A 41 20.71 -2.16 30.07
C ALA A 41 19.88 -1.84 28.80
N PRO A 42 18.59 -2.20 28.76
CA PRO A 42 17.78 -2.06 27.56
C PRO A 42 17.60 -0.59 27.17
N VAL A 43 17.67 -0.31 25.86
CA VAL A 43 17.59 1.00 25.19
C VAL A 43 16.46 1.92 25.72
N SER A 44 15.39 1.34 26.26
CA SER A 44 14.28 2.07 26.90
C SER A 44 14.70 2.87 28.16
N GLN A 45 15.59 2.32 29.00
CA GLN A 45 16.07 3.01 30.20
C GLN A 45 17.02 4.17 29.88
N LYS A 46 17.87 4.03 28.86
CA LYS A 46 18.77 5.13 28.42
C LYS A 46 17.98 6.36 27.93
N ASN A 47 16.88 6.14 27.21
CA ASN A 47 16.02 7.23 26.74
C ASN A 47 15.26 7.91 27.91
N ALA A 48 14.84 7.15 28.92
CA ALA A 48 14.18 7.69 30.11
C ALA A 48 15.14 8.55 30.96
N VAL A 49 16.39 8.11 31.13
CA VAL A 49 17.42 8.85 31.85
C VAL A 49 17.80 10.15 31.13
N SER A 50 17.97 10.10 29.80
CA SER A 50 18.23 11.31 28.99
C SER A 50 17.07 12.31 29.06
N TYR A 51 15.82 11.83 29.00
CA TYR A 51 14.64 12.68 29.14
C TYR A 51 14.55 13.32 30.53
N MET A 52 14.72 12.53 31.61
CA MET A 52 14.69 13.05 32.98
C MET A 52 15.77 14.10 33.21
N ALA A 53 16.97 13.88 32.70
CA ALA A 53 18.07 14.80 32.90
C ALA A 53 17.94 16.09 32.07
N ALA A 54 17.32 16.02 30.88
CA ALA A 54 16.90 17.22 30.14
C ALA A 54 15.82 18.03 30.90
N ARG A 55 14.89 17.35 31.58
CA ARG A 55 13.89 18.00 32.43
C ARG A 55 14.52 18.66 33.67
N LEU A 56 15.49 18.00 34.31
CA LEU A 56 16.23 18.57 35.45
C LEU A 56 17.08 19.78 35.03
N THR A 57 17.71 19.73 33.85
CA THR A 57 18.44 20.88 33.29
C THR A 57 17.51 22.06 33.01
N SER A 58 16.32 21.79 32.47
CA SER A 58 15.30 22.83 32.23
C SER A 58 14.79 23.44 33.54
N LEU A 59 14.54 22.60 34.55
CA LEU A 59 14.12 23.04 35.89
C LEU A 59 15.18 23.90 36.56
N HIS A 60 16.45 23.47 36.51
CA HIS A 60 17.56 24.24 37.06
C HIS A 60 17.72 25.58 36.33
N SER A 61 17.62 25.60 34.99
CA SER A 61 17.68 26.84 34.21
C SER A 61 16.57 27.82 34.60
N TYR A 62 15.34 27.33 34.80
CA TYR A 62 14.23 28.15 35.31
C TYR A 62 14.51 28.68 36.72
N ALA A 63 15.13 27.86 37.57
CA ALA A 63 15.44 28.22 38.95
C ALA A 63 16.58 29.25 39.06
N VAL A 64 17.59 29.16 38.19
CA VAL A 64 18.62 30.20 38.01
C VAL A 64 17.98 31.52 37.57
N ALA A 65 17.09 31.49 36.58
CA ALA A 65 16.46 32.69 36.04
C ALA A 65 15.46 33.35 36.99
N SER A 66 14.65 32.54 37.70
CA SER A 66 13.50 33.03 38.47
C SER A 66 13.77 33.14 39.98
N TYR A 67 14.75 32.39 40.48
CA TYR A 67 15.09 32.32 41.92
C TYR A 67 16.58 32.58 42.18
N HIS A 68 17.34 33.03 41.18
CA HIS A 68 18.74 33.46 41.31
C HIS A 68 19.68 32.40 41.90
N LEU A 69 19.40 31.12 41.66
CA LEU A 69 20.34 30.04 41.97
C LEU A 69 21.63 30.18 41.17
N ALA A 70 22.74 29.70 41.74
CA ALA A 70 24.02 29.67 41.03
C ALA A 70 23.94 28.74 39.82
N PRO A 71 24.42 29.16 38.63
CA PRO A 71 24.44 28.31 37.45
C PRO A 71 25.42 27.16 37.65
N LEU A 72 25.08 25.99 37.13
CA LEU A 72 25.99 24.85 37.13
C LEU A 72 27.15 25.10 36.15
N PRO A 73 28.40 24.77 36.53
CA PRO A 73 29.57 24.94 35.67
C PRO A 73 29.61 23.96 34.49
N GLU A 74 28.89 22.84 34.57
CA GLU A 74 28.72 21.84 33.50
C GLU A 74 27.25 21.43 33.39
N GLU A 75 26.80 21.00 32.20
CA GLU A 75 25.46 20.42 32.02
C GLU A 75 25.33 19.17 32.90
N LEU A 76 24.20 18.98 33.60
CA LEU A 76 23.93 17.83 34.48
C LEU A 76 24.06 16.47 33.78
N VAL A 77 23.98 16.47 32.46
CA VAL A 77 24.32 15.34 31.61
C VAL A 77 25.60 15.72 30.92
N PRO A 78 26.72 15.02 31.17
CA PRO A 78 27.79 15.01 30.20
C PRO A 78 27.11 14.62 28.89
N ARG A 79 27.17 15.47 27.86
CA ARG A 79 26.94 15.01 26.50
C ARG A 79 28.04 13.99 26.24
N GLU A 80 27.92 12.77 26.76
CA GLU A 80 28.34 11.59 26.04
C GLU A 80 27.74 11.84 24.67
N ARG A 81 28.59 12.28 23.75
CA ARG A 81 28.24 12.39 22.35
C ARG A 81 28.01 10.94 21.93
N GLN A 82 26.86 10.36 22.31
CA GLN A 82 26.17 9.45 21.42
C GLN A 82 26.02 10.28 20.17
N ARG A 83 27.01 10.16 19.27
CA ARG A 83 26.99 10.83 17.98
C ARG A 83 25.66 10.38 17.39
N PRO A 84 24.64 11.24 17.34
CA PRO A 84 23.32 10.77 16.96
C PRO A 84 23.49 10.18 15.57
N HIS A 85 23.13 8.90 15.41
CA HIS A 85 23.29 8.23 14.14
C HIS A 85 22.26 8.83 13.16
N VAL A 86 22.69 9.84 12.40
CA VAL A 86 21.87 10.45 11.37
C VAL A 86 21.83 9.50 10.18
N ARG A 87 20.63 9.04 9.83
CA ARG A 87 20.43 8.23 8.62
C ARG A 87 20.62 9.12 7.38
N ALA A 88 21.84 9.13 6.85
CA ALA A 88 22.23 9.94 5.70
C ALA A 88 21.80 9.36 4.33
N THR A 89 20.68 8.62 4.28
CA THR A 89 20.23 7.95 3.06
C THR A 89 19.59 8.95 2.08
N TYR A 90 20.08 8.96 0.84
CA TYR A 90 19.56 9.76 -0.26
C TYR A 90 18.94 8.86 -1.34
N LEU A 91 17.73 9.21 -1.82
CA LEU A 91 17.02 8.49 -2.87
C LEU A 91 17.20 9.19 -4.22
N SER A 92 18.05 8.66 -5.10
CA SER A 92 18.32 9.24 -6.42
C SER A 92 17.10 9.26 -7.34
N GLU A 93 17.11 10.14 -8.35
CA GLU A 93 16.03 10.24 -9.33
C GLU A 93 15.72 8.91 -10.06
N PRO A 94 16.73 8.15 -10.55
CA PRO A 94 16.45 6.86 -11.17
C PRO A 94 15.76 5.88 -10.22
N LEU A 95 16.17 5.84 -8.95
CA LEU A 95 15.60 4.94 -7.96
C LEU A 95 14.17 5.35 -7.58
N PHE A 96 13.87 6.65 -7.51
CA PHE A 96 12.50 7.14 -7.33
C PHE A 96 11.60 6.81 -8.52
N ARG A 97 12.10 6.92 -9.75
CA ARG A 97 11.36 6.45 -10.95
C ARG A 97 11.10 4.96 -10.89
N GLN A 98 12.06 4.16 -10.39
CA GLN A 98 11.82 2.74 -10.16
C GLN A 98 10.72 2.53 -9.14
N LEU A 99 10.68 3.27 -8.02
CA LEU A 99 9.56 3.20 -7.06
C LEU A 99 8.21 3.39 -7.77
N LEU A 100 8.05 4.43 -8.58
CA LEU A 100 6.80 4.69 -9.31
C LEU A 100 6.45 3.57 -10.30
N ARG A 101 7.43 3.01 -11.01
CA ARG A 101 7.23 1.84 -11.89
C ARG A 101 6.83 0.59 -11.10
N GLY A 102 7.39 0.39 -9.91
CA GLY A 102 7.02 -0.70 -9.01
C GLY A 102 5.57 -0.59 -8.57
N MET A 103 5.14 0.65 -8.27
CA MET A 103 3.76 0.95 -7.93
C MET A 103 2.79 0.56 -9.05
N GLU A 104 3.12 0.91 -10.29
CA GLU A 104 2.33 0.53 -11.47
C GLU A 104 2.25 -1.00 -11.65
N ARG A 105 3.29 -1.74 -11.25
CA ARG A 105 3.34 -3.20 -11.34
C ARG A 105 2.61 -3.92 -10.20
N MET A 106 2.13 -3.24 -9.16
CA MET A 106 1.37 -3.87 -8.08
C MET A 106 -0.04 -4.27 -8.51
N THR A 107 -0.16 -5.41 -9.20
CA THR A 107 -1.44 -5.86 -9.77
C THR A 107 -2.48 -6.25 -8.73
N HIS A 108 -2.09 -6.47 -7.46
CA HIS A 108 -2.99 -6.91 -6.37
C HIS A 108 -3.82 -5.80 -5.75
N THR A 109 -3.59 -4.55 -6.16
CA THR A 109 -4.29 -3.38 -5.64
C THR A 109 -5.01 -2.64 -6.76
N SER A 110 -6.11 -1.96 -6.42
CA SER A 110 -6.91 -1.21 -7.40
C SER A 110 -6.08 -0.13 -8.12
N SER A 111 -6.43 0.19 -9.38
CA SER A 111 -5.76 1.30 -10.11
C SER A 111 -5.83 2.62 -9.34
N SER A 112 -7.01 2.96 -8.81
CA SER A 112 -7.21 4.18 -8.02
C SER A 112 -6.29 4.25 -6.79
N TYR A 113 -6.05 3.12 -6.11
CA TYR A 113 -5.12 3.08 -4.97
C TYR A 113 -3.66 3.27 -5.41
N ARG A 114 -3.25 2.64 -6.51
CA ARG A 114 -1.90 2.82 -7.08
C ARG A 114 -1.67 4.27 -7.49
N GLU A 115 -2.63 4.87 -8.19
CA GLU A 115 -2.58 6.29 -8.60
C GLU A 115 -2.50 7.22 -7.38
N CYS A 116 -3.32 6.96 -6.35
CA CYS A 116 -3.29 7.69 -5.08
C CYS A 116 -1.90 7.66 -4.44
N LEU A 117 -1.31 6.48 -4.29
CA LEU A 117 0.02 6.33 -3.70
C LEU A 117 1.13 6.91 -4.59
N SER A 118 1.05 6.76 -5.91
CA SER A 118 2.01 7.38 -6.83
C SER A 118 1.99 8.90 -6.71
N ALA A 119 0.80 9.52 -6.70
CA ALA A 119 0.66 10.97 -6.52
C ALA A 119 1.16 11.40 -5.13
N LEU A 120 0.84 10.63 -4.08
CA LEU A 120 1.33 10.85 -2.72
C LEU A 120 2.87 10.86 -2.68
N TYR A 121 3.53 9.85 -3.25
CA TYR A 121 4.99 9.78 -3.22
C TYR A 121 5.66 10.89 -4.05
N ILE A 122 5.06 11.31 -5.18
CA ILE A 122 5.54 12.46 -5.95
C ILE A 122 5.54 13.70 -5.07
N VAL A 123 4.42 14.00 -4.41
CA VAL A 123 4.32 15.16 -3.51
C VAL A 123 5.33 15.04 -2.36
N ALA A 124 5.42 13.89 -1.70
CA ALA A 124 6.36 13.69 -0.60
C ALA A 124 7.84 13.84 -1.03
N TYR A 125 8.21 13.32 -2.19
CA TYR A 125 9.57 13.33 -2.72
C TYR A 125 10.03 14.71 -3.19
N ARG A 126 9.11 15.53 -3.71
CA ARG A 126 9.37 16.89 -4.16
C ARG A 126 9.30 17.92 -3.03
N ALA A 127 8.25 17.86 -2.22
CA ALA A 127 7.98 18.84 -1.17
C ALA A 127 8.60 18.49 0.19
N GLY A 128 9.09 17.27 0.38
CA GLY A 128 9.70 16.84 1.64
C GLY A 128 8.74 16.83 2.83
N LEU A 129 7.46 16.53 2.61
CA LEU A 129 6.45 16.50 3.67
C LEU A 129 6.73 15.41 4.71
N ARG A 130 6.36 15.66 5.98
CA ARG A 130 6.30 14.62 7.00
C ARG A 130 5.13 13.66 6.69
N LEU A 131 5.22 12.41 7.15
CA LEU A 131 4.16 11.41 6.91
C LEU A 131 2.79 11.90 7.41
N SER A 132 2.74 12.43 8.63
CA SER A 132 1.50 12.96 9.20
C SER A 132 0.96 14.18 8.43
N GLU A 133 1.84 14.99 7.83
CA GLU A 133 1.44 16.14 7.01
C GLU A 133 0.78 15.69 5.70
N ILE A 134 1.29 14.63 5.07
CA ILE A 134 0.71 14.15 3.81
C ILE A 134 -0.59 13.36 4.03
N GLN A 135 -0.70 12.58 5.11
CA GLN A 135 -1.89 11.82 5.47
C GLN A 135 -3.11 12.72 5.68
N LYS A 136 -2.90 13.91 6.24
CA LYS A 136 -3.95 14.88 6.57
C LYS A 136 -4.18 15.94 5.50
N LEU A 137 -3.43 15.93 4.39
CA LEU A 137 -3.52 16.96 3.36
C LEU A 137 -4.92 16.93 2.71
N ARG A 138 -5.63 18.06 2.72
CA ARG A 138 -6.98 18.16 2.14
C ARG A 138 -6.94 18.80 0.78
N LEU A 139 -7.95 18.53 -0.04
CA LEU A 139 -8.13 19.18 -1.35
C LEU A 139 -8.22 20.71 -1.24
N LYS A 140 -8.75 21.25 -0.12
CA LYS A 140 -8.78 22.71 0.08
C LYS A 140 -7.41 23.33 0.38
N ASP A 141 -6.45 22.52 0.79
CA ASP A 141 -5.09 22.94 1.12
C ASP A 141 -4.16 22.90 -0.12
N ILE A 142 -4.70 22.60 -1.31
CA ILE A 142 -3.99 22.59 -2.59
C ILE A 142 -4.57 23.69 -3.47
N GLU A 143 -3.72 24.62 -3.90
CA GLU A 143 -4.12 25.69 -4.81
C GLU A 143 -4.34 25.18 -6.24
N ARG A 144 -5.41 25.66 -6.89
CA ARG A 144 -5.76 25.30 -8.26
C ARG A 144 -5.18 26.32 -9.25
N SER A 145 -3.86 26.43 -9.25
CA SER A 145 -3.11 27.37 -10.10
C SER A 145 -1.86 26.69 -10.70
N PRO A 146 -1.21 27.29 -11.70
CA PRO A 146 0.08 26.83 -12.18
C PRO A 146 1.13 26.71 -11.06
N GLU A 147 1.10 27.58 -10.06
CA GLU A 147 2.02 27.60 -8.93
C GLU A 147 1.76 26.43 -7.96
N CYS A 148 0.50 25.96 -7.89
CA CYS A 148 0.08 24.80 -7.10
C CYS A 148 0.62 24.84 -5.66
N TRP A 149 0.35 25.92 -4.93
CA TRP A 149 0.79 26.04 -3.55
C TRP A 149 0.13 25.00 -2.65
N LEU A 150 0.93 24.32 -1.84
CA LEU A 150 0.46 23.47 -0.74
C LEU A 150 0.45 24.28 0.55
N TYR A 151 -0.69 24.29 1.22
CA TYR A 151 -0.85 24.93 2.51
C TYR A 151 -0.76 23.88 3.62
N ILE A 152 0.40 23.78 4.27
CA ILE A 152 0.57 22.91 5.43
C ILE A 152 0.09 23.68 6.65
N ARG A 153 -0.98 23.19 7.28
CA ARG A 153 -1.64 23.81 8.43
C ARG A 153 -2.01 22.74 9.43
N ASP A 154 -2.26 23.15 10.67
CA ASP A 154 -2.92 22.27 11.63
C ASP A 154 -4.39 22.02 11.26
N THR A 155 -4.84 20.84 11.62
CA THR A 155 -6.12 20.25 11.26
C THR A 155 -6.74 19.60 12.50
N ARG A 156 -8.03 19.26 12.45
CA ARG A 156 -8.69 18.50 13.52
C ARG A 156 -8.13 17.08 13.70
N LEU A 157 -7.24 16.64 12.81
CA LEU A 157 -6.57 15.35 12.87
C LEU A 157 -5.20 15.44 13.57
N ASP A 158 -4.80 16.64 14.02
CA ASP A 158 -3.53 16.87 14.71
C ASP A 158 -3.66 16.78 16.23
N ASP A 159 -2.55 16.42 16.86
CA ASP A 159 -2.35 16.32 18.31
C ASP A 159 -1.88 17.64 18.96
N GLY A 160 -2.08 18.78 18.28
CA GLY A 160 -1.80 20.13 18.80
C GLY A 160 -0.33 20.56 18.67
N LYS A 161 0.17 20.70 17.45
CA LYS A 161 1.50 21.30 17.21
C LYS A 161 1.38 22.82 17.18
N SER A 162 2.45 23.50 17.61
CA SER A 162 2.48 24.97 17.65
C SER A 162 2.29 25.61 16.27
N ASP A 163 1.70 26.81 16.23
CA ASP A 163 1.45 27.62 15.02
C ASP A 163 2.67 27.74 14.07
N SER A 164 3.88 27.59 14.60
CA SER A 164 5.15 27.52 13.86
C SER A 164 5.28 26.38 12.85
N ALA A 165 4.36 25.39 12.84
CA ALA A 165 4.33 24.33 11.84
C ALA A 165 3.63 24.74 10.52
N THR A 166 2.90 25.85 10.53
CA THR A 166 2.15 26.34 9.37
C THR A 166 3.10 26.93 8.32
N ARG A 167 3.03 26.43 7.08
CA ARG A 167 3.85 26.90 5.96
C ARG A 167 3.19 26.70 4.61
N LYS A 168 3.69 27.41 3.59
CA LYS A 168 3.32 27.19 2.19
C LYS A 168 4.49 26.62 1.40
N ILE A 169 4.21 25.71 0.47
CA ILE A 169 5.22 25.07 -0.38
C ILE A 169 4.80 25.29 -1.85
N PRO A 170 5.66 25.84 -2.71
CA PRO A 170 5.36 26.02 -4.12
C PRO A 170 5.54 24.70 -4.88
N LEU A 171 4.58 23.77 -4.78
CA LEU A 171 4.74 22.44 -5.39
C LEU A 171 4.85 22.52 -6.92
N GLY A 172 4.14 23.45 -7.56
CA GLY A 172 4.07 23.55 -9.02
C GLY A 172 5.44 23.67 -9.69
N VAL A 173 6.33 24.51 -9.15
CA VAL A 173 7.68 24.72 -9.70
C VAL A 173 8.63 23.54 -9.42
N LEU A 174 8.33 22.73 -8.40
CA LEU A 174 9.16 21.58 -7.99
C LEU A 174 8.90 20.32 -8.83
N LEU A 175 7.74 20.21 -9.50
CA LEU A 175 7.36 19.04 -10.28
C LEU A 175 8.06 19.04 -11.65
N THR A 176 8.40 17.86 -12.15
CA THR A 176 8.71 17.73 -13.59
C THR A 176 7.41 17.85 -14.43
N PRO A 177 7.49 18.15 -15.73
CA PRO A 177 6.29 18.21 -16.59
C PRO A 177 5.45 16.92 -16.55
N GLU A 178 6.10 15.76 -16.50
CA GLU A 178 5.44 14.45 -16.43
C GLU A 178 4.74 14.25 -15.08
N GLU A 179 5.43 14.60 -13.98
CA GLU A 179 4.88 14.53 -12.64
C GLU A 179 3.70 15.47 -12.46
N ARG A 180 3.78 16.68 -13.04
CA ARG A 180 2.70 17.66 -13.04
C ARG A 180 1.47 17.11 -13.75
N THR A 181 1.65 16.58 -14.94
CA THR A 181 0.56 15.96 -15.72
C THR A 181 -0.11 14.83 -14.93
N ARG A 182 0.68 13.96 -14.30
CA ARG A 182 0.17 12.84 -13.50
C ARG A 182 -0.60 13.30 -12.27
N LEU A 183 -0.07 14.29 -11.54
CA LEU A 183 -0.72 14.84 -10.36
C LEU A 183 -2.02 15.57 -10.71
N ASP A 184 -2.03 16.36 -11.77
CA ASP A 184 -3.22 17.08 -12.22
C ASP A 184 -4.32 16.12 -12.66
N ALA A 185 -3.97 15.05 -13.39
CA ALA A 185 -4.92 14.00 -13.77
C ALA A 185 -5.56 13.34 -12.53
N TYR A 186 -4.74 13.01 -11.53
CA TYR A 186 -5.21 12.45 -10.27
C TYR A 186 -6.15 13.42 -9.51
N LEU A 187 -5.70 14.66 -9.29
CA LEU A 187 -6.46 15.65 -8.51
C LEU A 187 -7.76 16.07 -9.21
N SER A 188 -7.77 16.10 -10.55
CA SER A 188 -8.95 16.48 -11.33
C SER A 188 -10.17 15.61 -11.04
N GLY A 189 -9.97 14.30 -10.88
CA GLY A 189 -11.02 13.36 -10.49
C GLY A 189 -11.53 13.53 -9.05
N LEU A 190 -10.80 14.27 -8.22
CA LEU A 190 -11.12 14.48 -6.80
C LEU A 190 -11.84 15.80 -6.53
N TRP A 191 -11.69 16.82 -7.38
CA TRP A 191 -12.30 18.14 -7.13
C TRP A 191 -13.81 18.14 -6.85
N PRO A 192 -14.65 17.32 -7.50
CA PRO A 192 -16.08 17.24 -7.17
C PRO A 192 -16.35 16.85 -5.70
N ARG A 193 -15.40 16.15 -5.07
CA ARG A 193 -15.48 15.77 -3.65
C ARG A 193 -15.39 17.00 -2.75
N LYS A 194 -14.52 17.97 -3.07
CA LYS A 194 -14.37 19.20 -2.29
C LYS A 194 -15.70 19.96 -2.11
N ALA A 195 -16.55 19.97 -3.15
CA ALA A 195 -17.87 20.60 -3.09
C ALA A 195 -18.83 19.87 -2.13
N LYS A 196 -18.70 18.55 -2.01
CA LYS A 196 -19.50 17.73 -1.08
C LYS A 196 -19.00 17.82 0.37
N ASN A 197 -17.68 17.95 0.57
CA ASN A 197 -17.09 18.15 1.90
C ASN A 197 -15.76 18.90 1.81
N ALA A 198 -15.66 20.05 2.48
CA ALA A 198 -14.46 20.88 2.49
C ALA A 198 -13.24 20.19 3.11
N ASN A 199 -13.43 19.14 3.92
CA ASN A 199 -12.37 18.36 4.56
C ASN A 199 -12.01 17.07 3.79
N ALA A 200 -12.49 16.92 2.55
CA ALA A 200 -12.07 15.83 1.67
C ALA A 200 -10.54 15.77 1.56
N LEU A 201 -9.98 14.59 1.84
CA LEU A 201 -8.54 14.37 1.79
C LEU A 201 -8.05 14.31 0.33
N ALA A 202 -6.84 14.82 0.11
CA ALA A 202 -6.14 14.72 -1.16
C ALA A 202 -5.71 13.27 -1.41
N PHE A 203 -5.31 12.54 -0.35
CA PHE A 203 -4.87 11.14 -0.43
C PHE A 203 -5.62 10.25 0.59
N PRO A 204 -6.88 9.89 0.32
CA PRO A 204 -7.69 9.11 1.27
C PRO A 204 -7.39 7.61 1.24
N SER A 205 -7.73 6.92 2.33
CA SER A 205 -7.81 5.46 2.36
C SER A 205 -8.95 4.93 1.49
N GLN A 206 -8.85 3.67 1.05
CA GLN A 206 -9.92 2.98 0.32
C GLN A 206 -11.21 2.85 1.15
N SER A 207 -11.12 2.92 2.49
CA SER A 207 -12.29 2.89 3.38
C SER A 207 -13.16 4.14 3.29
N GLY A 208 -12.64 5.27 2.80
CA GLY A 208 -13.42 6.48 2.62
C GLY A 208 -12.59 7.73 2.41
N TRP A 209 -13.12 8.65 1.61
CA TRP A 209 -12.55 9.95 1.22
C TRP A 209 -12.31 10.99 2.34
N LEU A 210 -12.72 10.68 3.57
CA LEU A 210 -12.44 11.46 4.79
C LEU A 210 -11.51 10.72 5.76
N ILE A 211 -11.15 9.48 5.44
CA ILE A 211 -10.35 8.60 6.30
C ILE A 211 -8.89 8.66 5.80
N PRO A 212 -7.93 9.09 6.64
CA PRO A 212 -6.53 9.10 6.25
C PRO A 212 -6.02 7.67 6.07
N MET A 213 -5.06 7.49 5.15
CA MET A 213 -4.32 6.23 5.04
C MET A 213 -3.51 5.98 6.32
N SER A 214 -3.53 4.74 6.79
CA SER A 214 -2.67 4.26 7.86
C SER A 214 -1.20 4.33 7.48
N ASP A 215 -0.33 4.31 8.49
CA ASP A 215 1.13 4.28 8.29
C ASP A 215 1.56 3.09 7.43
N GLU A 216 0.92 1.94 7.57
CA GLU A 216 1.27 0.72 6.81
C GLU A 216 0.83 0.81 5.34
N GLU A 217 -0.34 1.39 5.06
CA GLU A 217 -0.80 1.64 3.68
C GLU A 217 0.22 2.45 2.86
N ILE A 218 0.92 3.38 3.52
CA ILE A 218 1.94 4.24 2.90
C ILE A 218 3.36 3.66 3.02
N ARG A 219 3.76 3.11 4.16
CA ARG A 219 5.15 2.66 4.36
C ARG A 219 5.42 1.29 3.73
N GLY A 220 4.44 0.40 3.75
CA GLY A 220 4.57 -0.97 3.27
C GLY A 220 5.01 -1.03 1.80
N PRO A 221 4.26 -0.43 0.86
CA PRO A 221 4.63 -0.44 -0.56
C PRO A 221 5.98 0.22 -0.84
N LEU A 222 6.26 1.37 -0.22
CA LEU A 222 7.53 2.08 -0.38
C LEU A 222 8.72 1.21 0.04
N THR A 223 8.65 0.63 1.23
CA THR A 223 9.74 -0.16 1.81
C THR A 223 9.95 -1.44 1.00
N SER A 224 8.86 -2.12 0.64
CA SER A 224 8.91 -3.37 -0.14
C SER A 224 9.54 -3.14 -1.51
N ILE A 225 9.07 -2.13 -2.25
CA ILE A 225 9.56 -1.84 -3.60
C ILE A 225 11.03 -1.38 -3.54
N LEU A 226 11.37 -0.42 -2.69
CA LEU A 226 12.73 0.12 -2.65
C LEU A 226 13.75 -0.89 -2.14
N ARG A 227 13.36 -1.81 -1.24
CA ARG A 227 14.21 -2.94 -0.84
C ARG A 227 14.48 -3.85 -2.03
N GLN A 228 13.46 -4.12 -2.85
CA GLN A 228 13.57 -4.97 -4.03
C GLN A 228 14.46 -4.35 -5.13
N VAL A 229 14.28 -3.07 -5.46
CA VAL A 229 15.03 -2.43 -6.56
C VAL A 229 16.35 -1.79 -6.15
N GLY A 230 16.45 -1.33 -4.91
CA GLY A 230 17.59 -0.55 -4.40
C GLY A 230 18.50 -1.31 -3.45
N GLY A 231 18.15 -2.55 -3.07
CA GLY A 231 18.98 -3.42 -2.23
C GLY A 231 19.27 -2.88 -0.81
N LYS A 232 18.59 -1.81 -0.39
CA LYS A 232 18.76 -1.16 0.91
C LYS A 232 17.40 -0.91 1.57
N TYR A 233 17.42 -0.73 2.88
CA TYR A 233 16.22 -0.35 3.62
C TYR A 233 15.94 1.14 3.49
N TYR A 234 14.78 1.50 2.93
CA TYR A 234 14.32 2.88 2.82
C TYR A 234 13.04 3.09 3.63
N THR A 235 12.93 4.26 4.25
CA THR A 235 11.73 4.68 4.97
C THR A 235 11.10 5.88 4.30
N PHE A 236 9.83 6.16 4.63
CA PHE A 236 9.15 7.38 4.16
C PHE A 236 9.93 8.66 4.52
N HIS A 237 10.59 8.68 5.69
CA HIS A 237 11.35 9.85 6.13
C HIS A 237 12.55 10.15 5.22
N HIS A 238 13.11 9.15 4.52
CA HIS A 238 14.20 9.38 3.56
C HIS A 238 13.74 10.23 2.36
N LEU A 239 12.45 10.25 2.01
CA LEU A 239 11.92 11.16 0.98
C LEU A 239 12.13 12.62 1.40
N ARG A 240 11.92 12.93 2.68
CA ARG A 240 12.16 14.28 3.24
C ARG A 240 13.63 14.64 3.26
N HIS A 241 14.52 13.75 3.74
CA HIS A 241 15.97 14.00 3.68
C HIS A 241 16.41 14.27 2.23
N THR A 242 15.92 13.46 1.31
CA THR A 242 16.22 13.57 -0.12
C THR A 242 15.77 14.91 -0.69
N ALA A 243 14.53 15.34 -0.41
CA ALA A 243 14.00 16.62 -0.86
C ALA A 243 14.85 17.80 -0.34
N LEU A 244 15.15 17.84 0.96
CA LEU A 244 15.89 18.93 1.58
C LEU A 244 17.36 18.96 1.15
N SER A 245 18.02 17.79 1.09
CA SER A 245 19.38 17.66 0.56
C SER A 245 19.46 18.08 -0.92
N ARG A 246 18.44 17.76 -1.73
CA ARG A 246 18.37 18.23 -3.12
C ARG A 246 18.21 19.74 -3.22
N LEU A 247 17.38 20.33 -2.36
CA LEU A 247 17.22 21.78 -2.32
C LEU A 247 18.50 22.47 -1.87
N GLN A 248 19.31 21.88 -0.99
CA GLN A 248 20.65 22.38 -0.70
C GLN A 248 21.52 22.43 -1.96
N LEU A 249 21.56 21.35 -2.75
CA LEU A 249 22.29 21.34 -4.02
C LEU A 249 21.78 22.44 -4.97
N LEU A 250 20.47 22.66 -5.00
CA LEU A 250 19.86 23.72 -5.80
C LEU A 250 20.25 25.13 -5.34
N LEU A 251 20.28 25.40 -4.03
CA LEU A 251 20.72 26.70 -3.50
C LEU A 251 22.15 27.04 -3.92
N HIS A 252 22.98 26.02 -4.18
CA HIS A 252 24.39 26.17 -4.58
C HIS A 252 24.64 25.72 -6.03
N HIS A 253 23.61 25.68 -6.87
CA HIS A 253 23.72 25.06 -8.21
C HIS A 253 24.77 25.74 -9.11
N GLU A 254 24.92 27.06 -9.02
CA GLU A 254 25.94 27.84 -9.73
C GLU A 254 27.34 27.49 -9.24
N ALA A 255 27.59 27.56 -7.92
CA ALA A 255 28.87 27.22 -7.33
C ALA A 255 29.26 25.76 -7.59
N LEU A 256 28.29 24.84 -7.65
CA LEU A 256 28.57 23.44 -7.93
C LEU A 256 28.77 23.13 -9.42
N ALA A 257 28.44 24.08 -10.32
CA ALA A 257 28.34 23.85 -11.77
C ALA A 257 27.60 22.53 -12.08
N LEU A 258 26.52 22.25 -11.33
CA LEU A 258 25.94 20.91 -11.19
C LEU A 258 25.57 20.28 -12.53
N HIS A 259 24.95 21.03 -13.44
CA HIS A 259 24.53 20.54 -14.76
C HIS A 259 25.69 20.19 -15.69
N SER A 260 26.92 20.63 -15.38
CA SER A 260 28.13 20.27 -16.14
C SER A 260 28.76 18.97 -15.64
N LEU A 261 28.33 18.43 -14.50
CA LEU A 261 28.91 17.23 -13.92
C LEU A 261 28.33 15.94 -14.52
N PRO A 262 29.15 14.91 -14.78
CA PRO A 262 28.63 13.60 -15.17
C PRO A 262 27.63 13.05 -14.13
N GLY A 263 26.47 12.61 -14.60
CA GLY A 263 25.45 12.01 -13.73
C GLY A 263 24.65 13.00 -12.87
N TRP A 264 24.72 14.32 -13.12
CA TRP A 264 23.97 15.35 -12.38
C TRP A 264 22.46 15.06 -12.27
N ALA A 265 21.90 14.42 -13.30
CA ALA A 265 20.48 14.03 -13.38
C ALA A 265 20.05 13.02 -12.29
N HIS A 266 21.01 12.40 -11.58
CA HIS A 266 20.72 11.56 -10.41
C HIS A 266 20.32 12.39 -9.19
N PHE A 267 20.80 13.64 -9.11
CA PHE A 267 20.61 14.54 -7.99
C PHE A 267 19.50 15.56 -8.26
N LEU A 268 19.47 16.12 -9.46
CA LEU A 268 18.50 17.14 -9.87
C LEU A 268 17.70 16.66 -11.08
N PRO A 269 16.36 16.66 -11.02
CA PRO A 269 15.52 16.36 -12.19
C PRO A 269 15.27 17.59 -13.07
N TRP A 270 15.73 18.76 -12.64
CA TRP A 270 15.33 20.06 -13.19
C TRP A 270 16.38 20.59 -14.16
N SER A 271 15.94 21.29 -15.20
CA SER A 271 16.84 22.07 -16.06
C SER A 271 17.45 23.25 -15.28
N ALA A 272 18.52 23.87 -15.82
CA ALA A 272 19.11 25.06 -15.21
C ALA A 272 18.08 26.19 -15.01
N ALA A 273 17.25 26.46 -16.03
CA ALA A 273 16.19 27.46 -15.95
C ALA A 273 15.15 27.14 -14.86
N GLN A 274 14.77 25.87 -14.71
CA GLN A 274 13.86 25.45 -13.65
C GLN A 274 14.53 25.55 -12.27
N CYS A 275 15.83 25.24 -12.13
CA CYS A 275 16.56 25.47 -10.89
C CYS A 275 16.55 26.95 -10.49
N THR A 276 16.79 27.87 -11.43
CA THR A 276 16.69 29.31 -11.18
C THR A 276 15.29 29.72 -10.73
N ALA A 277 14.24 29.22 -11.38
CA ALA A 277 12.86 29.51 -10.99
C ALA A 277 12.53 28.99 -9.59
N ILE A 278 12.94 27.76 -9.26
CA ILE A 278 12.77 27.19 -7.91
C ILE A 278 13.54 28.02 -6.87
N TYR A 279 14.80 28.36 -7.16
CA TYR A 279 15.65 29.15 -6.29
C TYR A 279 14.94 30.47 -5.94
N GLN A 280 14.57 31.23 -6.96
CA GLN A 280 13.87 32.51 -6.80
C GLN A 280 12.57 32.34 -6.02
N THR A 281 11.77 31.30 -6.30
CA THR A 281 10.49 31.09 -5.62
C THR A 281 10.66 30.76 -4.13
N ILE A 282 11.67 29.97 -3.76
CA ILE A 282 11.92 29.57 -2.38
C ILE A 282 12.56 30.71 -1.59
N THR A 283 13.52 31.44 -2.18
CA THR A 283 14.27 32.50 -1.47
C THR A 283 13.56 33.85 -1.47
N HIS A 284 12.55 34.06 -2.32
CA HIS A 284 11.86 35.35 -2.51
C HIS A 284 11.47 36.08 -1.22
N SER A 285 10.98 35.34 -0.22
CA SER A 285 10.48 35.90 1.04
C SER A 285 11.52 35.95 2.17
N SER A 286 12.74 35.44 1.96
CA SER A 286 13.75 35.38 3.03
C SER A 286 14.70 36.57 2.97
N THR A 287 14.54 37.50 3.90
CA THR A 287 15.50 38.60 4.12
C THR A 287 16.71 38.16 4.95
N GLN A 288 16.68 36.95 5.52
CA GLN A 288 17.70 36.41 6.44
C GLN A 288 18.67 35.43 5.75
N GLY A 289 18.50 35.20 4.44
CA GLY A 289 19.37 34.35 3.62
C GLY A 289 18.79 32.98 3.28
N ASP A 290 19.50 32.25 2.41
CA ASP A 290 19.00 31.06 1.72
C ASP A 290 18.69 29.87 2.65
N TYR A 291 19.52 29.66 3.68
CA TYR A 291 19.30 28.59 4.64
C TYR A 291 18.12 28.84 5.59
N TRP A 292 17.78 30.11 5.84
CA TRP A 292 16.54 30.47 6.53
C TRP A 292 15.32 30.20 5.66
N ALA A 293 15.40 30.49 4.36
CA ALA A 293 14.36 30.13 3.40
C ALA A 293 14.13 28.61 3.38
N LEU A 294 15.21 27.82 3.38
CA LEU A 294 15.12 26.36 3.41
C LEU A 294 14.58 25.82 4.74
N ALA A 295 14.95 26.43 5.87
CA ALA A 295 14.38 26.08 7.17
C ALA A 295 12.86 26.37 7.22
N GLN A 296 12.43 27.51 6.68
CA GLN A 296 11.01 27.86 6.56
C GLN A 296 10.27 26.86 5.65
N PHE A 297 10.85 26.52 4.50
CA PHE A 297 10.32 25.49 3.61
C PHE A 297 10.16 24.13 4.32
N ALA A 298 11.14 23.76 5.13
CA ALA A 298 11.11 22.53 5.91
C ALA A 298 10.11 22.61 7.08
N GLY A 299 9.73 23.79 7.56
CA GLY A 299 8.99 23.96 8.80
C GLY A 299 9.87 23.65 10.02
N HIS A 300 11.09 24.18 10.01
CA HIS A 300 12.03 24.18 11.13
C HIS A 300 12.17 25.60 11.69
N GLN A 301 12.39 25.69 13.01
CA GLN A 301 12.54 26.99 13.69
C GLN A 301 13.86 27.70 13.35
N SER A 302 14.89 26.95 12.96
CA SER A 302 16.18 27.50 12.59
C SER A 302 16.89 26.67 11.51
N PRO A 303 17.86 27.26 10.80
CA PRO A 303 18.75 26.53 9.89
C PRO A 303 19.54 25.41 10.57
N GLU A 304 19.84 25.53 11.86
CA GLU A 304 20.63 24.55 12.62
C GLU A 304 20.02 23.15 12.56
N THR A 305 18.71 23.02 12.81
CA THR A 305 18.01 21.74 12.71
C THR A 305 18.08 21.16 11.29
N THR A 306 17.99 22.03 10.28
CA THR A 306 18.04 21.63 8.88
C THR A 306 19.42 21.08 8.54
N LEU A 307 20.48 21.85 8.84
CA LEU A 307 21.88 21.50 8.59
C LEU A 307 22.32 20.25 9.35
N HIS A 308 21.94 20.11 10.62
CA HIS A 308 22.41 19.02 11.47
C HIS A 308 21.82 17.66 11.11
N SER A 309 20.56 17.63 10.64
CA SER A 309 19.83 16.37 10.48
C SER A 309 19.42 16.04 9.06
N TYR A 310 19.25 17.02 8.17
CA TYR A 310 18.60 16.78 6.87
C TYR A 310 19.47 17.04 5.64
N LEU A 311 20.56 17.81 5.77
CA LEU A 311 21.39 18.23 4.65
C LEU A 311 22.67 17.38 4.56
N HIS A 312 22.70 16.49 3.57
CA HIS A 312 23.75 15.48 3.43
C HIS A 312 24.87 15.86 2.44
N PHE A 313 24.77 17.00 1.76
CA PHE A 313 25.74 17.44 0.74
C PHE A 313 26.58 18.65 1.15
N THR A 314 26.56 19.04 2.42
CA THR A 314 27.28 20.21 2.93
C THR A 314 28.79 20.17 2.64
N HIS A 315 29.42 19.01 2.77
CA HIS A 315 30.85 18.85 2.44
C HIS A 315 31.14 19.11 0.96
N TRP A 316 30.25 18.68 0.07
CA TRP A 316 30.41 18.90 -1.36
C TRP A 316 30.22 20.37 -1.72
N VAL A 317 29.19 21.01 -1.17
CA VAL A 317 28.97 22.46 -1.32
C VAL A 317 30.18 23.25 -0.84
N ASN A 318 30.67 22.95 0.37
CA ASN A 318 31.84 23.63 0.94
C ASN A 318 33.07 23.44 0.05
N ALA A 319 33.31 22.23 -0.44
CA ALA A 319 34.41 21.97 -1.36
C ALA A 319 34.27 22.82 -2.63
N ALA A 320 33.10 22.87 -3.26
CA ALA A 320 32.88 23.66 -4.46
C ALA A 320 33.12 25.17 -4.23
N CYS A 321 32.63 25.72 -3.11
CA CYS A 321 32.89 27.11 -2.74
C CYS A 321 34.38 27.37 -2.49
N LEU A 322 35.08 26.47 -1.78
CA LEU A 322 36.52 26.59 -1.51
C LEU A 322 37.36 26.53 -2.79
N LEU A 323 36.97 25.68 -3.76
CA LEU A 323 37.66 25.57 -5.05
C LEU A 323 37.60 26.88 -5.87
N GLN A 324 36.57 27.70 -5.66
CA GLN A 324 36.37 28.99 -6.33
C GLN A 324 36.83 30.19 -5.48
N ALA A 325 37.15 29.96 -4.20
CA ALA A 325 37.50 31.04 -3.30
C ALA A 325 38.81 31.71 -3.70
N LYS A 326 38.81 33.04 -3.65
CA LYS A 326 39.95 33.90 -3.94
C LYS A 326 40.15 34.85 -2.77
N TYR A 327 41.24 34.65 -2.04
CA TYR A 327 41.55 35.47 -0.86
C TYR A 327 42.76 36.35 -1.11
N ASP A 328 42.54 37.66 -1.18
CA ASP A 328 43.61 38.64 -1.26
C ASP A 328 43.87 39.28 0.11
N TRP A 329 44.48 38.48 0.98
CA TRP A 329 44.76 38.87 2.36
C TRP A 329 46.05 39.67 2.48
N SER A 330 46.10 40.58 3.45
CA SER A 330 47.37 41.19 3.87
C SER A 330 48.33 40.14 4.43
N LEU A 331 49.64 40.41 4.42
CA LEU A 331 50.65 39.47 4.93
C LEU A 331 50.36 39.00 6.36
N SER A 332 49.90 39.91 7.23
CA SER A 332 49.53 39.60 8.62
C SER A 332 48.38 38.60 8.70
N LEU A 333 47.35 38.76 7.86
CA LEU A 333 46.22 37.83 7.79
C LEU A 333 46.61 36.49 7.17
N ARG A 334 47.50 36.47 6.18
CA ARG A 334 48.05 35.22 5.62
C ARG A 334 48.78 34.43 6.69
N HIS A 335 49.66 35.07 7.44
CA HIS A 335 50.36 34.42 8.55
C HIS A 335 49.38 33.86 9.59
N HIS A 336 48.38 34.67 10.00
CA HIS A 336 47.38 34.27 11.00
C HIS A 336 46.51 33.07 10.55
N PHE A 337 45.91 33.13 9.37
CA PHE A 337 44.96 32.10 8.91
C PHE A 337 45.62 30.83 8.38
N THR A 338 46.84 30.93 7.83
CA THR A 338 47.57 29.73 7.36
C THR A 338 48.40 29.08 8.46
N GLY A 339 48.77 29.82 9.52
CA GLY A 339 49.74 29.40 10.52
C GLY A 339 51.17 29.22 9.97
N LEU A 340 51.44 29.63 8.73
CA LEU A 340 52.74 29.45 8.08
C LEU A 340 53.68 30.62 8.39
N SER A 341 54.96 30.32 8.66
CA SER A 341 55.99 31.35 8.81
C SER A 341 56.23 32.12 7.51
N ARG A 342 56.79 33.32 7.61
CA ARG A 342 57.14 34.13 6.43
C ARG A 342 58.03 33.37 5.43
N ALA A 343 59.00 32.59 5.92
CA ALA A 343 59.87 31.77 5.07
C ALA A 343 59.08 30.71 4.27
N LYS A 344 58.12 30.02 4.91
CA LYS A 344 57.24 29.05 4.22
C LYS A 344 56.29 29.73 3.23
N LEU A 345 55.79 30.92 3.58
CA LEU A 345 54.98 31.74 2.65
C LEU A 345 55.81 32.17 1.43
N THR A 346 57.07 32.55 1.60
CA THR A 346 57.97 32.84 0.47
C THR A 346 58.24 31.60 -0.37
N GLN A 347 58.53 30.46 0.27
CA GLN A 347 58.82 29.20 -0.42
C GLN A 347 57.66 28.73 -1.31
N ASN A 348 56.42 28.89 -0.83
CA ASN A 348 55.22 28.54 -1.58
C ASN A 348 54.81 29.62 -2.59
N ASP A 349 55.59 30.71 -2.71
CA ASP A 349 55.22 31.91 -3.45
C ASP A 349 53.82 32.41 -3.07
N TRP A 350 53.57 32.68 -1.79
CA TRP A 350 52.27 33.14 -1.25
C TRP A 350 52.36 34.53 -0.60
N LEU A 351 53.43 35.28 -0.81
CA LEU A 351 53.58 36.63 -0.23
C LEU A 351 52.68 37.67 -0.92
N GLU A 352 52.54 37.58 -2.25
CA GLU A 352 51.83 38.55 -3.06
C GLU A 352 50.69 37.92 -3.86
N GLY A 353 49.72 38.72 -4.29
CA GLY A 353 48.60 38.28 -5.11
C GLY A 353 47.64 37.30 -4.41
N PRO A 354 46.50 36.97 -5.03
CA PRO A 354 45.44 36.21 -4.41
C PRO A 354 45.84 34.76 -4.11
N LEU A 355 45.39 34.24 -2.97
CA LEU A 355 45.43 32.82 -2.64
C LEU A 355 44.20 32.14 -3.23
N THR A 356 44.41 31.24 -4.17
CA THR A 356 43.38 30.43 -4.83
C THR A 356 43.64 28.95 -4.58
N TRP A 357 42.62 28.10 -4.74
CA TRP A 357 42.81 26.65 -4.65
C TRP A 357 43.94 26.16 -5.57
N GLN A 358 43.97 26.60 -6.83
CA GLN A 358 44.98 26.18 -7.81
C GLN A 358 46.41 26.47 -7.32
N ARG A 359 46.63 27.63 -6.70
CA ARG A 359 47.92 28.04 -6.14
C ARG A 359 48.27 27.32 -4.84
N CYS A 360 47.26 27.02 -4.02
CA CYS A 360 47.48 26.44 -2.69
C CYS A 360 47.38 24.91 -2.65
N ARG A 361 46.87 24.27 -3.69
CA ARG A 361 46.48 22.84 -3.71
C ARG A 361 47.58 21.90 -3.26
N GLU A 362 48.79 22.03 -3.80
CA GLU A 362 49.87 21.09 -3.50
C GLU A 362 50.26 21.12 -2.03
N ALA A 363 50.52 22.30 -1.48
CA ALA A 363 50.84 22.48 -0.06
C ALA A 363 49.69 22.04 0.86
N LEU A 364 48.44 22.33 0.48
CA LEU A 364 47.26 21.90 1.25
C LEU A 364 47.13 20.37 1.25
N LEU A 365 47.21 19.72 0.09
CA LEU A 365 47.11 18.25 -0.02
C LEU A 365 48.25 17.55 0.72
N GLN A 366 49.47 18.08 0.66
CA GLN A 366 50.60 17.57 1.41
C GLN A 366 50.41 17.71 2.93
N SER A 367 49.86 18.85 3.39
CA SER A 367 49.56 19.05 4.81
C SER A 367 48.43 18.14 5.31
N LEU A 368 47.46 17.85 4.45
CA LEU A 368 46.31 17.02 4.78
C LEU A 368 46.58 15.52 4.60
N SER A 369 47.60 15.12 3.84
CA SER A 369 47.86 13.71 3.51
C SER A 369 47.87 12.75 4.70
N PRO A 370 48.38 13.11 5.91
CA PRO A 370 48.32 12.22 7.07
C PRO A 370 46.90 11.99 7.62
N TYR A 371 45.96 12.87 7.28
CA TYR A 371 44.58 12.87 7.76
C TYR A 371 43.57 12.43 6.69
N LEU A 372 44.03 12.15 5.46
CA LEU A 372 43.17 11.71 4.37
C LEU A 372 43.10 10.19 4.34
N GLN A 373 41.88 9.66 4.27
CA GLN A 373 41.62 8.26 4.00
C GLN A 373 41.02 8.12 2.61
N GLN A 374 41.58 7.23 1.79
CA GLN A 374 40.99 6.89 0.50
C GLN A 374 39.70 6.09 0.74
N VAL A 375 38.60 6.54 0.15
CA VAL A 375 37.30 5.85 0.20
C VAL A 375 37.07 5.16 -1.14
N SER A 376 36.74 3.87 -1.09
CA SER A 376 36.28 3.12 -2.25
C SER A 376 34.75 3.16 -2.35
N TRP A 377 34.22 3.18 -3.57
CA TRP A 377 32.79 3.11 -3.84
C TRP A 377 32.51 2.17 -5.00
N VAL A 378 31.31 1.59 -5.02
CA VAL A 378 30.84 0.69 -6.07
C VAL A 378 29.55 1.25 -6.65
N LEU A 379 29.47 1.28 -7.98
CA LEU A 379 28.23 1.59 -8.70
C LEU A 379 27.26 0.41 -8.54
N MET A 380 26.14 0.65 -7.88
CA MET A 380 25.05 -0.30 -7.82
C MET A 380 24.01 0.04 -8.89
N GLU A 381 23.79 -0.88 -9.82
CA GLU A 381 22.64 -0.80 -10.72
C GLU A 381 21.35 -1.11 -9.97
N CYS A 382 20.25 -0.46 -10.38
CA CYS A 382 18.93 -0.79 -9.84
C CYS A 382 18.55 -2.20 -10.33
N ALA A 383 18.16 -3.07 -9.41
CA ALA A 383 17.73 -4.41 -9.77
C ALA A 383 16.48 -4.33 -10.69
N PRO A 384 16.43 -5.13 -11.78
CA PRO A 384 15.26 -5.17 -12.63
C PRO A 384 14.08 -5.75 -11.85
N TYR A 385 12.88 -5.27 -12.15
CA TYR A 385 11.68 -5.91 -11.62
C TYR A 385 11.55 -7.33 -12.17
N PRO A 386 11.24 -8.34 -11.33
CA PRO A 386 10.93 -9.67 -11.81
C PRO A 386 9.71 -9.59 -12.75
N PRO A 387 9.65 -10.45 -13.77
CA PRO A 387 8.52 -10.48 -14.69
C PRO A 387 7.22 -10.65 -13.90
N LEU A 388 6.18 -9.91 -14.30
CA LEU A 388 4.87 -10.03 -13.68
C LEU A 388 4.41 -11.49 -13.80
N VAL A 389 4.19 -12.15 -12.66
CA VAL A 389 3.66 -13.50 -12.64
C VAL A 389 2.22 -13.43 -13.12
N LYS A 390 2.01 -13.96 -14.31
CA LYS A 390 0.72 -14.00 -14.99
C LYS A 390 -0.16 -15.06 -14.32
N HIS A 391 -1.34 -14.67 -13.85
CA HIS A 391 -2.27 -15.60 -13.21
C HIS A 391 -3.40 -15.99 -14.18
N LYS A 392 -3.80 -17.27 -14.17
CA LYS A 392 -5.08 -17.65 -14.79
C LYS A 392 -6.23 -17.01 -14.01
N LEU A 393 -7.27 -16.54 -14.71
CA LEU A 393 -8.47 -16.02 -14.07
C LEU A 393 -9.05 -17.10 -13.14
N ASP A 394 -8.99 -16.89 -11.82
CA ASP A 394 -9.53 -17.83 -10.83
C ASP A 394 -11.03 -17.56 -10.57
N PHE A 395 -11.63 -18.18 -9.55
CA PHE A 395 -13.07 -18.03 -9.29
C PHE A 395 -13.39 -16.64 -8.72
N ASP A 396 -12.63 -16.20 -7.73
CA ASP A 396 -12.86 -14.95 -7.02
C ASP A 396 -12.53 -13.76 -7.94
N ALA A 397 -11.47 -13.89 -8.73
CA ALA A 397 -11.10 -12.95 -9.77
C ALA A 397 -12.18 -12.80 -10.86
N ALA A 398 -12.80 -13.91 -11.30
CA ALA A 398 -13.90 -13.86 -12.26
C ALA A 398 -15.13 -13.15 -11.67
N LEU A 399 -15.46 -13.45 -10.40
CA LEU A 399 -16.58 -12.80 -9.71
C LEU A 399 -16.35 -11.29 -9.57
N GLU A 400 -15.15 -10.87 -9.16
CA GLU A 400 -14.80 -9.46 -9.00
C GLU A 400 -14.76 -8.73 -10.35
N LEU A 401 -14.18 -9.35 -11.39
CA LEU A 401 -14.14 -8.80 -12.74
C LEU A 401 -15.55 -8.47 -13.25
N ILE A 402 -16.49 -9.42 -13.12
CA ILE A 402 -17.88 -9.22 -13.55
C ILE A 402 -18.57 -8.15 -12.68
N ALA A 403 -18.29 -8.12 -11.38
CA ALA A 403 -18.85 -7.13 -10.47
C ALA A 403 -18.37 -5.69 -10.78
N ARG A 404 -17.09 -5.51 -11.12
CA ARG A 404 -16.51 -4.21 -11.55
C ARG A 404 -17.03 -3.79 -12.90
N PHE A 405 -17.12 -4.73 -13.85
CA PHE A 405 -17.71 -4.49 -15.16
C PHE A 405 -19.18 -4.02 -15.07
N ALA A 406 -19.99 -4.65 -14.21
CA ALA A 406 -21.36 -4.22 -13.92
C ALA A 406 -21.46 -2.81 -13.31
N ARG A 407 -20.41 -2.35 -12.61
CA ARG A 407 -20.32 -1.02 -12.00
C ARG A 407 -19.75 0.04 -12.95
N HIS A 408 -19.43 -0.31 -14.20
CA HIS A 408 -18.73 0.56 -15.15
C HIS A 408 -17.39 1.10 -14.62
N GLU A 409 -16.71 0.32 -13.79
CA GLU A 409 -15.35 0.64 -13.34
C GLU A 409 -14.34 0.29 -14.44
N ASP A 410 -13.21 1.01 -14.50
CA ASP A 410 -12.10 0.61 -15.36
C ASP A 410 -11.57 -0.76 -14.93
N ILE A 411 -11.58 -1.73 -15.85
CA ILE A 411 -11.13 -3.12 -15.63
C ILE A 411 -9.82 -3.44 -16.36
N THR A 412 -9.20 -2.46 -17.03
CA THR A 412 -7.98 -2.63 -17.86
C THR A 412 -6.85 -3.29 -17.07
N ASP A 413 -6.72 -2.95 -15.79
CA ASP A 413 -5.74 -3.55 -14.88
C ASP A 413 -5.94 -5.07 -14.71
N GLN A 414 -7.19 -5.51 -14.57
CA GLN A 414 -7.54 -6.92 -14.41
C GLN A 414 -7.43 -7.68 -15.73
N LEU A 415 -7.87 -7.08 -16.84
CA LEU A 415 -7.71 -7.67 -18.17
C LEU A 415 -6.25 -7.99 -18.45
N ASN A 416 -5.35 -7.04 -18.16
CA ASN A 416 -3.91 -7.23 -18.31
C ASN A 416 -3.35 -8.27 -17.32
N ARG A 417 -3.76 -8.21 -16.05
CA ARG A 417 -3.31 -9.14 -15.01
C ARG A 417 -3.62 -10.60 -15.35
N TYR A 418 -4.80 -10.86 -15.89
CA TYR A 418 -5.29 -12.20 -16.22
C TYR A 418 -5.12 -12.57 -17.70
N GLN A 419 -4.49 -11.69 -18.51
CA GLN A 419 -4.29 -11.84 -19.95
C GLN A 419 -5.58 -12.17 -20.71
N LEU A 420 -6.66 -11.48 -20.35
CA LEU A 420 -7.94 -11.64 -21.05
C LEU A 420 -7.83 -10.90 -22.38
N THR A 421 -7.83 -11.66 -23.48
CA THR A 421 -7.91 -11.09 -24.82
C THR A 421 -9.30 -10.51 -25.07
N PRO A 422 -9.47 -9.57 -26.02
CA PRO A 422 -10.79 -9.09 -26.41
C PRO A 422 -11.77 -10.24 -26.71
N ALA A 423 -11.32 -11.26 -27.43
CA ALA A 423 -12.11 -12.45 -27.72
C ALA A 423 -12.57 -13.22 -26.46
N MET A 424 -11.72 -13.35 -25.43
CA MET A 424 -12.11 -13.99 -24.16
C MET A 424 -13.12 -13.16 -23.38
N VAL A 425 -13.04 -11.83 -23.46
CA VAL A 425 -14.01 -10.91 -22.85
C VAL A 425 -15.34 -11.01 -23.59
N ASP A 426 -15.32 -11.00 -24.92
CA ASP A 426 -16.51 -11.15 -25.75
C ASP A 426 -17.22 -12.49 -25.48
N GLU A 427 -16.44 -13.60 -25.41
CA GLU A 427 -16.97 -14.91 -25.04
C GLU A 427 -17.61 -14.90 -23.64
N LEU A 428 -16.96 -14.27 -22.65
CA LEU A 428 -17.50 -14.17 -21.29
C LEU A 428 -18.83 -13.38 -21.28
N VAL A 429 -18.88 -12.26 -22.01
CA VAL A 429 -20.08 -11.41 -22.14
C VAL A 429 -21.20 -12.18 -22.82
N GLU A 430 -20.91 -12.91 -23.91
CA GLU A 430 -21.88 -13.74 -24.61
C GLU A 430 -22.47 -14.83 -23.70
N LYS A 431 -21.62 -15.53 -22.94
CA LYS A 431 -22.09 -16.53 -21.96
C LYS A 431 -22.99 -15.92 -20.89
N ILE A 432 -22.68 -14.71 -20.42
CA ILE A 432 -23.54 -13.97 -19.47
C ILE A 432 -24.90 -13.66 -20.10
N HIS A 433 -24.93 -13.23 -21.37
CA HIS A 433 -26.17 -12.97 -22.11
C HIS A 433 -27.03 -14.23 -22.28
N LEU A 434 -26.41 -15.38 -22.58
CA LEU A 434 -27.11 -16.67 -22.67
C LEU A 434 -27.74 -17.07 -21.35
N LEU A 435 -26.99 -16.99 -20.24
CA LEU A 435 -27.52 -17.29 -18.90
C LEU A 435 -28.64 -16.33 -18.50
N LYS A 436 -28.56 -15.06 -18.90
CA LYS A 436 -29.62 -14.06 -18.68
C LYS A 436 -30.91 -14.38 -19.43
N ALA A 437 -30.81 -15.06 -20.58
CA ALA A 437 -31.96 -15.45 -21.39
C ALA A 437 -32.76 -16.61 -20.79
N PHE A 438 -32.28 -17.27 -19.73
CA PHE A 438 -32.97 -18.40 -19.11
C PHE A 438 -34.27 -17.93 -18.44
N LYS A 439 -35.40 -18.33 -19.01
CA LYS A 439 -36.76 -17.94 -18.56
C LYS A 439 -37.49 -19.08 -17.87
N THR A 440 -38.38 -18.71 -16.96
CA THR A 440 -39.39 -19.61 -16.37
C THR A 440 -40.48 -19.90 -17.38
N GLN A 441 -41.33 -20.91 -17.11
CA GLN A 441 -42.51 -21.20 -17.94
C GLN A 441 -43.47 -19.99 -18.04
N ARG A 442 -43.41 -19.05 -17.10
CA ARG A 442 -44.19 -17.81 -17.09
C ARG A 442 -43.43 -16.60 -17.67
N GLY A 443 -42.32 -16.83 -18.39
CA GLY A 443 -41.55 -15.79 -19.08
C GLY A 443 -40.60 -14.96 -18.21
N ALA A 444 -40.63 -15.09 -16.89
CA ALA A 444 -39.74 -14.34 -15.99
C ALA A 444 -38.30 -14.87 -16.01
N GLN A 445 -37.30 -13.99 -15.87
CA GLN A 445 -35.87 -14.35 -15.77
C GLN A 445 -35.60 -15.23 -14.53
N ARG A 446 -34.76 -16.26 -14.71
CA ARG A 446 -34.42 -17.21 -13.63
C ARG A 446 -33.29 -16.72 -12.74
N LEU A 447 -32.13 -16.44 -13.34
CA LEU A 447 -30.86 -16.34 -12.62
C LEU A 447 -30.53 -14.93 -12.14
N LEU A 448 -30.95 -13.93 -12.91
CA LEU A 448 -30.63 -12.53 -12.68
C LEU A 448 -31.95 -11.78 -12.38
N TYR A 449 -31.96 -11.04 -11.27
CA TYR A 449 -33.07 -10.16 -10.91
C TYR A 449 -32.47 -8.92 -10.26
N SER A 450 -32.63 -7.79 -10.92
CA SER A 450 -32.23 -6.50 -10.38
C SER A 450 -33.28 -5.45 -10.76
N THR A 451 -33.68 -4.64 -9.79
CA THR A 451 -34.42 -3.38 -10.01
C THR A 451 -33.52 -2.29 -10.57
N SER A 452 -32.20 -2.45 -10.47
CA SER A 452 -31.20 -1.50 -10.97
C SER A 452 -30.59 -2.06 -12.26
N HIS A 453 -30.73 -1.33 -13.38
CA HIS A 453 -30.27 -1.77 -14.70
C HIS A 453 -28.77 -2.11 -14.73
N HIS A 454 -27.95 -1.50 -13.88
CA HIS A 454 -26.48 -1.64 -13.86
C HIS A 454 -25.96 -2.95 -13.23
N LEU A 455 -26.63 -3.53 -12.22
CA LEU A 455 -26.14 -4.74 -11.52
C LEU A 455 -26.58 -6.08 -12.14
N ASN A 456 -27.05 -6.06 -13.39
CA ASN A 456 -27.82 -7.16 -13.96
C ASN A 456 -26.94 -8.25 -14.64
N LEU A 457 -25.75 -8.53 -14.09
CA LEU A 457 -24.75 -9.48 -14.62
C LEU A 457 -24.33 -10.58 -13.63
N LEU A 458 -24.72 -10.48 -12.35
CA LEU A 458 -24.43 -11.48 -11.33
C LEU A 458 -25.72 -11.95 -10.62
N PRO A 459 -25.79 -13.21 -10.18
CA PRO A 459 -26.83 -13.64 -9.26
C PRO A 459 -26.75 -12.81 -7.97
N GLY A 460 -27.90 -12.50 -7.35
CA GLY A 460 -27.95 -11.61 -6.19
C GLY A 460 -26.89 -11.90 -5.10
N ALA A 461 -26.30 -10.84 -4.56
CA ALA A 461 -25.12 -10.90 -3.70
C ALA A 461 -25.31 -11.74 -2.42
N LEU A 462 -24.26 -12.45 -2.00
CA LEU A 462 -24.15 -13.08 -0.68
C LEU A 462 -23.93 -11.98 0.37
N ARG A 463 -24.94 -11.73 1.20
CA ARG A 463 -24.97 -10.55 2.10
C ARG A 463 -24.37 -10.82 3.47
N SER A 464 -24.15 -12.09 3.83
CA SER A 464 -23.59 -12.46 5.14
C SER A 464 -22.12 -12.83 5.05
N HIS A 465 -21.31 -12.35 6.01
CA HIS A 465 -19.91 -12.75 6.16
C HIS A 465 -19.77 -14.28 6.26
N LYS A 466 -20.71 -14.97 6.94
CA LYS A 466 -20.71 -16.43 7.05
C LYS A 466 -20.91 -17.13 5.71
N GLU A 467 -21.72 -16.57 4.80
CA GLU A 467 -21.89 -17.10 3.44
C GLU A 467 -20.63 -16.90 2.58
N GLN A 468 -19.96 -15.75 2.73
CA GLN A 468 -18.72 -15.45 2.00
C GLN A 468 -17.57 -16.37 2.42
N VAL A 469 -17.46 -16.70 3.71
CA VAL A 469 -16.51 -17.69 4.22
C VAL A 469 -16.84 -19.09 3.70
N GLU A 470 -18.12 -19.47 3.69
CA GLU A 470 -18.56 -20.77 3.18
C GLU A 470 -18.32 -20.90 1.66
N LEU A 471 -18.57 -19.84 0.88
CA LEU A 471 -18.30 -19.81 -0.56
C LEU A 471 -16.87 -20.24 -0.88
N ARG A 472 -15.87 -19.71 -0.16
CA ARG A 472 -14.46 -20.08 -0.38
C ARG A 472 -14.21 -21.58 -0.15
N LYS A 473 -14.87 -22.19 0.84
CA LYS A 473 -14.79 -23.63 1.11
C LYS A 473 -15.46 -24.44 0.00
N VAL A 474 -16.68 -24.06 -0.40
CA VAL A 474 -17.43 -24.73 -1.47
C VAL A 474 -16.70 -24.65 -2.80
N VAL A 475 -16.09 -23.52 -3.14
CA VAL A 475 -15.31 -23.35 -4.37
C VAL A 475 -14.10 -24.28 -4.39
N LYS A 476 -13.44 -24.49 -3.24
CA LYS A 476 -12.33 -25.45 -3.13
C LYS A 476 -12.82 -26.88 -3.38
N LEU A 477 -13.93 -27.28 -2.77
CA LEU A 477 -14.53 -28.62 -2.95
C LEU A 477 -15.04 -28.82 -4.39
N ALA A 478 -15.69 -27.81 -4.97
CA ALA A 478 -16.18 -27.83 -6.35
C ALA A 478 -15.05 -28.08 -7.36
N ARG A 479 -13.84 -27.55 -7.13
CA ARG A 479 -12.66 -27.84 -7.98
C ARG A 479 -12.26 -29.31 -7.91
N GLN A 480 -12.37 -29.94 -6.74
CA GLN A 480 -12.08 -31.36 -6.58
C GLN A 480 -13.14 -32.22 -7.26
N VAL A 481 -14.43 -31.94 -6.99
CA VAL A 481 -15.55 -32.66 -7.62
C VAL A 481 -15.54 -32.52 -9.14
N TYR A 482 -15.20 -31.34 -9.68
CA TYR A 482 -15.06 -31.16 -11.13
C TYR A 482 -13.97 -32.04 -11.75
N ARG A 483 -12.88 -32.33 -11.02
CA ARG A 483 -11.79 -33.20 -11.49
C ARG A 483 -12.15 -34.67 -11.41
N GLU A 484 -12.81 -35.08 -10.33
CA GLU A 484 -13.11 -36.49 -10.05
C GLU A 484 -14.41 -36.97 -10.72
N GLN A 485 -15.43 -36.11 -10.81
CA GLN A 485 -16.79 -36.45 -11.24
C GLN A 485 -17.36 -35.40 -12.21
N ARG A 486 -16.62 -35.11 -13.29
CA ARG A 486 -16.94 -34.02 -14.22
C ARG A 486 -18.37 -34.08 -14.76
N ALA A 487 -18.81 -35.23 -15.27
CA ALA A 487 -20.12 -35.38 -15.89
C ALA A 487 -21.27 -35.06 -14.92
N ALA A 488 -21.29 -35.73 -13.76
CA ALA A 488 -22.28 -35.50 -12.71
C ALA A 488 -22.27 -34.04 -12.21
N PHE A 489 -21.09 -33.42 -12.11
CA PHE A 489 -20.99 -32.03 -11.67
C PHE A 489 -21.52 -31.03 -12.72
N ILE A 490 -21.25 -31.25 -14.01
CA ILE A 490 -21.82 -30.42 -15.08
C ILE A 490 -23.34 -30.58 -15.15
N GLU A 491 -23.88 -31.79 -14.99
CA GLU A 491 -25.32 -32.00 -14.92
C GLU A 491 -25.94 -31.31 -13.70
N TRP A 492 -25.28 -31.41 -12.54
CA TRP A 492 -25.68 -30.70 -11.32
C TRP A 492 -25.73 -29.18 -11.52
N ILE A 493 -24.71 -28.59 -12.16
CA ILE A 493 -24.68 -27.16 -12.54
C ILE A 493 -25.88 -26.85 -13.45
N GLY A 494 -26.06 -27.65 -14.50
CA GLY A 494 -27.12 -27.45 -15.48
C GLY A 494 -28.51 -27.48 -14.86
N TYR A 495 -28.76 -28.47 -14.01
CA TYR A 495 -30.00 -28.60 -13.26
C TYR A 495 -30.24 -27.35 -12.40
N LEU A 496 -29.22 -26.90 -11.66
CA LEU A 496 -29.33 -25.75 -10.78
C LEU A 496 -29.64 -24.46 -11.56
N LEU A 497 -28.98 -24.25 -12.70
CA LEU A 497 -29.20 -23.07 -13.54
C LEU A 497 -30.61 -23.02 -14.16
N VAL A 498 -31.14 -24.18 -14.56
CA VAL A 498 -32.47 -24.26 -15.21
C VAL A 498 -33.61 -24.32 -14.18
N ARG A 499 -33.36 -24.78 -12.95
CA ARG A 499 -34.42 -25.04 -11.96
C ARG A 499 -34.47 -24.04 -10.81
N SER A 500 -33.39 -23.30 -10.56
CA SER A 500 -33.40 -22.19 -9.62
C SER A 500 -34.13 -20.97 -10.18
N ASN A 501 -34.61 -20.10 -9.29
CA ASN A 501 -35.08 -18.77 -9.66
C ASN A 501 -34.72 -17.74 -8.56
N THR A 502 -34.83 -16.46 -8.88
CA THR A 502 -34.43 -15.34 -8.01
C THR A 502 -35.36 -15.08 -6.83
N ARG A 503 -36.66 -15.42 -6.97
CA ARG A 503 -37.70 -15.15 -5.96
C ARG A 503 -37.90 -16.31 -4.98
N ASN A 504 -37.60 -17.53 -5.40
CA ASN A 504 -37.70 -18.75 -4.64
C ASN A 504 -36.47 -19.62 -4.98
N THR A 505 -35.49 -19.55 -4.08
CA THR A 505 -34.21 -20.25 -4.18
C THR A 505 -34.30 -21.75 -3.88
N GLY A 506 -35.49 -22.26 -3.50
CA GLY A 506 -35.73 -23.70 -3.38
C GLY A 506 -35.66 -24.40 -4.74
N ILE A 507 -35.11 -25.61 -4.75
CA ILE A 507 -34.84 -26.40 -5.96
C ILE A 507 -35.89 -27.50 -6.08
N PRO A 508 -36.80 -27.45 -7.08
CA PRO A 508 -37.91 -28.39 -7.16
C PRO A 508 -37.58 -29.65 -7.98
N PHE A 509 -37.84 -30.81 -7.39
CA PHE A 509 -37.72 -32.15 -7.99
C PHE A 509 -39.09 -32.79 -8.15
N THR A 510 -39.28 -33.54 -9.23
CA THR A 510 -40.50 -34.35 -9.45
C THR A 510 -40.22 -35.82 -9.68
N ASP A 511 -38.95 -36.21 -9.59
CA ASP A 511 -38.46 -37.57 -9.75
C ASP A 511 -37.45 -37.85 -8.62
N PRO A 512 -37.63 -38.92 -7.84
CA PRO A 512 -36.67 -39.36 -6.84
C PRO A 512 -35.25 -39.61 -7.40
N GLN A 513 -35.12 -40.12 -8.62
CA GLN A 513 -33.80 -40.43 -9.20
C GLN A 513 -33.01 -39.14 -9.51
N MET A 514 -33.66 -38.14 -10.09
CA MET A 514 -33.04 -36.81 -10.27
C MET A 514 -32.64 -36.17 -8.93
N LEU A 515 -33.44 -36.38 -7.87
CA LEU A 515 -33.06 -35.91 -6.53
C LEU A 515 -31.82 -36.65 -6.02
N GLN A 516 -31.71 -37.96 -6.23
CA GLN A 516 -30.55 -38.75 -5.84
C GLN A 516 -29.28 -38.29 -6.56
N ALA A 517 -29.33 -38.14 -7.89
CA ALA A 517 -28.21 -37.65 -8.69
C ALA A 517 -27.77 -36.24 -8.27
N PHE A 518 -28.73 -35.36 -7.93
CA PHE A 518 -28.39 -34.03 -7.43
C PHE A 518 -27.79 -34.08 -6.02
N LEU A 519 -28.29 -34.93 -5.13
CA LEU A 519 -27.79 -35.07 -3.76
C LEU A 519 -26.38 -35.68 -3.72
N SER A 520 -26.05 -36.64 -4.59
CA SER A 520 -24.73 -37.27 -4.64
C SER A 520 -23.60 -36.25 -4.81
N VAL A 521 -23.84 -35.20 -5.60
CA VAL A 521 -22.90 -34.07 -5.76
C VAL A 521 -23.05 -33.04 -4.63
N THR A 522 -24.28 -32.70 -4.23
CA THR A 522 -24.52 -31.62 -3.25
C THR A 522 -23.87 -31.89 -1.89
N VAL A 523 -23.90 -33.15 -1.42
CA VAL A 523 -23.30 -33.53 -0.13
C VAL A 523 -21.77 -33.50 -0.12
N LEU A 524 -21.13 -33.52 -1.30
CA LEU A 524 -19.68 -33.33 -1.44
C LEU A 524 -19.29 -31.85 -1.33
N LEU A 525 -20.23 -30.95 -1.59
CA LEU A 525 -20.03 -29.49 -1.55
C LEU A 525 -20.43 -28.89 -0.20
N LEU A 526 -21.46 -29.44 0.43
CA LEU A 526 -22.05 -28.93 1.67
C LEU A 526 -22.38 -30.06 2.65
N PRO A 527 -22.27 -29.82 3.97
CA PRO A 527 -22.72 -30.80 4.97
C PRO A 527 -24.21 -31.12 4.83
N ALA A 528 -24.58 -32.40 5.02
CA ALA A 528 -25.98 -32.85 4.96
C ALA A 528 -26.92 -32.08 5.91
N THR A 529 -26.41 -31.58 7.04
CA THR A 529 -27.14 -30.76 8.01
C THR A 529 -27.61 -29.41 7.44
N ARG A 530 -27.01 -28.96 6.33
CA ARG A 530 -27.35 -27.72 5.61
C ARG A 530 -28.38 -27.92 4.51
N ILE A 531 -28.87 -29.15 4.33
CA ILE A 531 -29.85 -29.51 3.31
C ILE A 531 -31.15 -29.89 4.01
N ALA A 532 -32.24 -29.21 3.64
CA ALA A 532 -33.59 -29.53 4.07
C ALA A 532 -34.46 -29.83 2.85
N ILE A 533 -35.26 -30.89 2.90
CA ILE A 533 -36.12 -31.32 1.80
C ILE A 533 -37.57 -31.41 2.28
N GLU A 534 -38.44 -30.65 1.63
CA GLU A 534 -39.88 -30.73 1.84
C GLU A 534 -40.51 -31.59 0.74
N VAL A 535 -41.05 -32.76 1.10
CA VAL A 535 -41.70 -33.68 0.16
C VAL A 535 -43.21 -33.52 0.27
N ARG A 536 -43.84 -33.11 -0.83
CA ARG A 536 -45.31 -33.05 -0.97
C ARG A 536 -45.75 -34.24 -1.79
N CYS A 537 -46.49 -35.16 -1.16
CA CYS A 537 -46.98 -36.37 -1.80
C CYS A 537 -48.31 -36.85 -1.22
N GLY A 538 -49.00 -37.77 -1.91
CA GLY A 538 -50.24 -38.37 -1.43
C GLY A 538 -50.04 -39.21 -0.16
N ALA A 539 -51.14 -39.52 0.53
CA ALA A 539 -51.12 -40.29 1.78
C ALA A 539 -50.63 -41.75 1.59
N LYS A 540 -50.69 -42.29 0.35
CA LYS A 540 -50.33 -43.68 0.03
C LYS A 540 -48.85 -43.97 0.29
N ARG A 541 -48.57 -45.13 0.91
CA ARG A 541 -47.20 -45.57 1.24
C ARG A 541 -46.32 -45.76 0.00
N SER A 542 -46.89 -46.21 -1.12
CA SER A 542 -46.21 -46.40 -2.41
C SER A 542 -45.71 -45.10 -3.03
N GLU A 543 -46.34 -43.96 -2.72
CA GLU A 543 -45.92 -42.64 -3.22
C GLU A 543 -44.83 -42.02 -2.33
N LYS A 544 -44.81 -42.36 -1.03
CA LYS A 544 -43.84 -41.87 -0.05
C LYS A 544 -42.52 -42.66 -0.08
N SER A 545 -42.57 -43.96 -0.35
CA SER A 545 -41.39 -44.85 -0.22
C SER A 545 -40.20 -44.47 -1.10
N PRO A 546 -40.36 -44.12 -2.39
CA PRO A 546 -39.19 -43.84 -3.25
C PRO A 546 -38.44 -42.58 -2.80
N TRP A 547 -39.17 -41.54 -2.39
CA TRP A 547 -38.57 -40.32 -1.84
C TRP A 547 -37.86 -40.58 -0.52
N ARG A 548 -38.48 -41.36 0.37
CA ARG A 548 -37.91 -41.68 1.68
C ARG A 548 -36.61 -42.46 1.54
N GLU A 549 -36.56 -43.43 0.64
CA GLU A 549 -35.38 -44.24 0.38
C GLU A 549 -34.19 -43.39 -0.09
N VAL A 550 -34.41 -42.51 -1.07
CA VAL A 550 -33.37 -41.61 -1.58
C VAL A 550 -32.86 -40.68 -0.48
N ILE A 551 -33.77 -40.04 0.27
CA ILE A 551 -33.42 -39.07 1.31
C ILE A 551 -32.65 -39.75 2.46
N SER A 552 -33.05 -40.96 2.87
CA SER A 552 -32.41 -41.66 4.00
C SER A 552 -30.95 -42.01 3.73
N ARG A 553 -30.55 -42.21 2.47
CA ARG A 553 -29.16 -42.50 2.08
C ARG A 553 -28.19 -41.36 2.43
N TYR A 554 -28.67 -40.12 2.45
CA TYR A 554 -27.82 -38.92 2.60
C TYR A 554 -27.93 -38.23 3.97
N ARG A 555 -28.72 -38.77 4.91
CA ARG A 555 -28.92 -38.22 6.27
C ARG A 555 -29.28 -36.71 6.30
N VAL A 556 -30.05 -36.26 5.32
CA VAL A 556 -30.51 -34.86 5.21
C VAL A 556 -31.81 -34.65 5.97
N LYS A 557 -32.10 -33.39 6.38
CA LYS A 557 -33.36 -33.07 7.05
C LYS A 557 -34.52 -33.21 6.05
N SER A 558 -35.60 -33.87 6.45
CA SER A 558 -36.78 -34.01 5.60
C SER A 558 -38.09 -33.82 6.34
N GLU A 559 -39.06 -33.23 5.64
CA GLU A 559 -40.43 -33.03 6.12
C GLU A 559 -41.39 -33.56 5.04
N PHE A 560 -42.36 -34.38 5.45
CA PHE A 560 -43.37 -34.94 4.54
C PHE A 560 -44.70 -34.25 4.79
N ILE A 561 -45.22 -33.58 3.77
CA ILE A 561 -46.50 -32.86 3.83
C ILE A 561 -47.50 -33.60 2.94
N GLU A 562 -48.59 -34.05 3.54
CA GLU A 562 -49.68 -34.70 2.82
C GLU A 562 -50.48 -33.67 2.04
N LYS A 563 -50.51 -33.82 0.71
CA LYS A 563 -51.28 -32.92 -0.15
C LYS A 563 -51.75 -33.63 -1.40
N SER A 564 -53.04 -33.51 -1.69
CA SER A 564 -53.65 -34.03 -2.92
C SER A 564 -53.04 -33.31 -4.14
N GLY A 565 -52.34 -34.04 -5.01
CA GLY A 565 -51.71 -33.50 -6.22
C GLY A 565 -50.42 -34.20 -6.62
N ALA A 566 -49.71 -33.65 -7.60
CA ALA A 566 -48.46 -34.23 -8.13
C ALA A 566 -47.33 -34.29 -7.07
N ASN A 567 -46.73 -35.47 -6.94
CA ASN A 567 -45.61 -35.75 -6.04
C ASN A 567 -44.39 -34.89 -6.40
N ARG A 568 -43.88 -34.12 -5.44
CA ARG A 568 -42.72 -33.24 -5.64
C ARG A 568 -41.91 -33.07 -4.36
N ALA A 569 -40.60 -32.97 -4.50
CA ALA A 569 -39.71 -32.55 -3.43
C ALA A 569 -39.19 -31.13 -3.70
N LEU A 570 -39.06 -30.33 -2.66
CA LEU A 570 -38.44 -29.01 -2.70
C LEU A 570 -37.21 -29.03 -1.80
N LEU A 571 -36.02 -28.91 -2.39
CA LEU A 571 -34.77 -28.85 -1.67
C LEU A 571 -34.43 -27.40 -1.32
N ARG A 572 -34.04 -27.17 -0.08
CA ARG A 572 -33.63 -25.87 0.47
C ARG A 572 -32.24 -26.01 1.07
N ILE A 573 -31.38 -25.04 0.79
CA ILE A 573 -30.09 -24.90 1.49
C ILE A 573 -30.29 -23.94 2.66
N ILE A 574 -30.11 -24.47 3.86
CA ILE A 574 -30.20 -23.73 5.11
C ILE A 574 -29.08 -22.68 5.16
N HIS A 575 -29.35 -21.47 5.68
CA HIS A 575 -28.31 -20.45 5.87
C HIS A 575 -27.34 -20.83 7.00
N PRO A 576 -26.02 -20.56 6.93
CA PRO A 576 -25.04 -20.94 7.97
C PRO A 576 -25.33 -20.32 9.35
N ASP A 577 -26.11 -19.25 9.37
CA ASP A 577 -26.52 -18.50 10.56
C ASP A 577 -28.05 -18.45 10.71
N GLU A 578 -28.78 -19.45 10.22
CA GLU A 578 -30.26 -19.42 10.23
C GLU A 578 -30.82 -19.13 11.63
N ALA A 579 -30.29 -19.77 12.69
CA ALA A 579 -30.73 -19.52 14.06
C ALA A 579 -30.55 -18.06 14.49
N GLY A 580 -29.35 -17.48 14.26
CA GLY A 580 -29.07 -16.09 14.61
C GLY A 580 -29.87 -15.10 13.76
N ILE A 581 -30.13 -15.41 12.48
CA ILE A 581 -31.00 -14.58 11.63
C ILE A 581 -32.45 -14.64 12.13
N CYS A 582 -32.96 -15.83 12.43
CA CYS A 582 -34.31 -15.99 12.98
C CYS A 582 -34.46 -15.26 14.31
N GLN A 583 -33.50 -15.36 15.22
CA GLN A 583 -33.51 -14.63 16.48
C GLN A 583 -33.55 -13.10 16.27
N ARG A 584 -32.65 -12.56 15.46
CA ARG A 584 -32.64 -11.12 15.14
C ARG A 584 -33.90 -10.66 14.40
N SER A 585 -34.50 -11.55 13.61
CA SER A 585 -35.79 -11.30 12.96
C SER A 585 -36.90 -11.18 14.01
N THR A 586 -36.99 -12.12 14.94
CA THR A 586 -37.97 -12.12 16.03
C THR A 586 -37.80 -10.89 16.93
N GLU A 587 -36.57 -10.50 17.27
CA GLU A 587 -36.25 -9.29 18.06
C GLU A 587 -36.66 -7.99 17.35
N ARG A 588 -36.51 -7.93 16.01
CA ARG A 588 -36.97 -6.77 15.20
C ARG A 588 -38.48 -6.73 14.96
N GLN A 589 -39.19 -7.83 15.19
CA GLN A 589 -40.58 -8.04 14.77
C GLN A 589 -41.61 -7.80 15.88
N GLN A 590 -41.22 -7.27 17.04
CA GLN A 590 -42.17 -6.81 18.06
C GLN A 590 -43.10 -5.66 17.59
N ASN A 591 -42.94 -5.11 16.36
CA ASN A 591 -43.69 -3.95 15.84
C ASN A 591 -44.29 -4.13 14.41
N ALA A 592 -44.62 -5.33 13.90
CA ALA A 592 -45.19 -5.46 12.54
C ALA A 592 -46.23 -6.59 12.35
N ASP A 593 -47.37 -6.26 11.71
CA ASP A 593 -48.62 -7.06 11.61
C ASP A 593 -48.63 -8.26 10.63
N THR A 594 -47.54 -8.62 9.96
CA THR A 594 -47.54 -9.84 9.12
C THR A 594 -46.18 -10.54 9.07
N VAL A 595 -46.14 -11.79 9.57
CA VAL A 595 -44.93 -12.61 9.67
C VAL A 595 -44.80 -13.55 8.46
N LYS A 596 -43.75 -13.39 7.66
CA LYS A 596 -43.27 -14.47 6.76
C LYS A 596 -42.10 -15.18 7.43
N PRO A 597 -42.17 -16.50 7.71
CA PRO A 597 -41.09 -17.20 8.41
C PRO A 597 -39.82 -17.28 7.55
N MET A 598 -38.75 -16.64 8.02
CA MET A 598 -37.45 -16.64 7.34
C MET A 598 -36.81 -18.06 7.25
N ALA A 599 -37.28 -18.98 8.10
CA ALA A 599 -36.89 -20.39 8.13
C ALA A 599 -37.21 -21.17 6.83
N ARG A 600 -37.95 -20.58 5.89
CA ARG A 600 -38.31 -21.21 4.61
C ARG A 600 -37.48 -20.74 3.40
N TYR A 601 -36.51 -19.83 3.58
CA TYR A 601 -35.67 -19.34 2.48
C TYR A 601 -34.41 -20.19 2.27
N SER A 602 -34.01 -20.39 1.01
CA SER A 602 -32.74 -21.03 0.66
C SER A 602 -31.66 -19.96 0.41
N THR A 603 -30.42 -20.21 0.82
CA THR A 603 -29.29 -19.35 0.44
C THR A 603 -29.04 -19.39 -1.08
N PRO A 604 -28.59 -18.28 -1.71
CA PRO A 604 -28.20 -18.26 -3.12
C PRO A 604 -26.81 -18.86 -3.38
N LEU A 605 -26.10 -19.36 -2.37
CA LEU A 605 -24.73 -19.88 -2.43
C LEU A 605 -24.46 -20.81 -3.63
N LEU A 606 -25.23 -21.91 -3.75
CA LEU A 606 -25.01 -22.88 -4.82
C LEU A 606 -25.29 -22.30 -6.21
N ARG A 607 -26.20 -21.32 -6.31
CA ARG A 607 -26.48 -20.60 -7.56
C ARG A 607 -25.30 -19.73 -7.97
N THR A 608 -24.68 -19.03 -7.04
CA THR A 608 -23.46 -18.25 -7.31
C THR A 608 -22.33 -19.15 -7.80
N VAL A 609 -22.13 -20.30 -7.15
CA VAL A 609 -21.12 -21.29 -7.56
C VAL A 609 -21.42 -21.81 -8.96
N ALA A 610 -22.63 -22.32 -9.20
CA ALA A 610 -23.02 -22.86 -10.51
C ALA A 610 -22.89 -21.82 -11.63
N TYR A 611 -23.30 -20.57 -11.38
CA TYR A 611 -23.21 -19.48 -12.34
C TYR A 611 -21.78 -19.18 -12.76
N VAL A 612 -20.90 -18.90 -11.78
CA VAL A 612 -19.50 -18.52 -12.08
C VAL A 612 -18.72 -19.70 -12.65
N VAL A 613 -18.98 -20.93 -12.17
CA VAL A 613 -18.34 -22.11 -12.73
C VAL A 613 -18.78 -22.35 -14.17
N ALA A 614 -20.08 -22.24 -14.48
CA ALA A 614 -20.59 -22.41 -15.84
C ALA A 614 -19.93 -21.45 -16.84
N LEU A 615 -19.75 -20.17 -16.46
CA LEU A 615 -19.04 -19.20 -17.31
C LEU A 615 -17.62 -19.64 -17.67
N LYS A 616 -16.97 -20.38 -16.77
CA LYS A 616 -15.56 -20.80 -16.92
C LYS A 616 -15.39 -22.14 -17.61
N VAL A 617 -16.31 -23.08 -17.40
CA VAL A 617 -16.11 -24.49 -17.81
C VAL A 617 -17.03 -24.94 -18.93
N MET A 618 -18.15 -24.25 -19.17
CA MET A 618 -19.09 -24.58 -20.24
C MET A 618 -18.82 -23.72 -21.46
N SER A 619 -18.93 -24.34 -22.64
CA SER A 619 -18.92 -23.68 -23.94
C SER A 619 -20.25 -22.98 -24.23
N ILE A 620 -20.23 -22.06 -25.20
CA ILE A 620 -21.43 -21.39 -25.72
C ILE A 620 -22.48 -22.42 -26.17
N GLN A 621 -22.07 -23.45 -26.91
CA GLN A 621 -22.96 -24.51 -27.40
C GLN A 621 -23.62 -25.30 -26.26
N GLU A 622 -22.85 -25.65 -25.22
CA GLU A 622 -23.38 -26.32 -24.02
C GLU A 622 -24.42 -25.45 -23.31
N LEU A 623 -24.18 -24.13 -23.17
CA LEU A 623 -25.14 -23.21 -22.56
C LEU A 623 -26.41 -23.02 -23.41
N VAL A 624 -26.29 -22.95 -24.73
CA VAL A 624 -27.44 -22.89 -25.65
C VAL A 624 -28.29 -24.16 -25.53
N SER A 625 -27.66 -25.34 -25.58
CA SER A 625 -28.36 -26.61 -25.43
C SER A 625 -29.06 -26.71 -24.06
N LEU A 626 -28.40 -26.25 -23.00
CA LEU A 626 -28.95 -26.23 -21.65
C LEU A 626 -30.18 -25.31 -21.52
N GLY A 627 -30.15 -24.14 -22.14
CA GLY A 627 -31.29 -23.21 -22.16
C GLY A 627 -32.53 -23.78 -22.85
N ASN A 628 -32.33 -24.69 -23.81
CA ASN A 628 -33.38 -25.36 -24.55
C ASN A 628 -33.90 -26.66 -23.89
N LYS A 629 -33.17 -27.23 -22.91
CA LYS A 629 -33.59 -28.45 -22.20
C LYS A 629 -34.91 -28.22 -21.44
N LYS A 630 -35.92 -29.02 -21.77
CA LYS A 630 -37.20 -29.09 -21.05
C LYS A 630 -37.09 -30.04 -19.86
N LYS A 631 -38.09 -29.97 -18.97
CA LYS A 631 -38.18 -30.79 -17.74
C LYS A 631 -38.04 -32.30 -17.99
N ALA A 632 -38.49 -32.80 -19.15
CA ALA A 632 -38.45 -34.21 -19.51
C ALA A 632 -37.05 -34.70 -19.95
N ASP A 633 -36.17 -33.78 -20.37
CA ASP A 633 -34.88 -34.12 -20.99
C ASP A 633 -33.84 -34.54 -19.93
N PHE A 634 -33.97 -34.02 -18.70
CA PHE A 634 -33.14 -34.45 -17.57
C PHE A 634 -33.53 -35.86 -17.09
N ALA A 635 -34.82 -36.17 -17.02
CA ALA A 635 -35.29 -37.49 -16.58
C ALA A 635 -34.87 -38.65 -17.52
N ARG A 636 -34.81 -38.39 -18.83
CA ARG A 636 -34.37 -39.40 -19.82
C ARG A 636 -32.86 -39.69 -19.79
N GLN A 637 -32.06 -38.72 -19.34
CA GLN A 637 -30.61 -38.84 -19.27
C GLN A 637 -30.19 -39.63 -18.02
N THR A 638 -30.74 -39.29 -16.85
CA THR A 638 -30.50 -40.02 -15.59
C THR A 638 -30.92 -41.50 -15.68
N ALA A 639 -32.00 -41.81 -16.42
CA ALA A 639 -32.45 -43.19 -16.63
C ALA A 639 -31.50 -44.03 -17.51
N ARG A 640 -30.70 -43.42 -18.38
CA ARG A 640 -29.70 -44.13 -19.22
C ARG A 640 -28.40 -44.40 -18.46
N GLU A 641 -27.94 -43.46 -17.63
CA GLU A 641 -26.67 -43.57 -16.89
C GLU A 641 -26.75 -44.46 -15.63
N LEU A 642 -27.94 -44.91 -15.24
CA LEU A 642 -28.14 -45.87 -14.14
C LEU A 642 -28.38 -47.32 -14.62
N THR A 643 -28.55 -47.51 -15.94
CA THR A 643 -28.71 -48.82 -16.57
C THR A 643 -27.41 -49.36 -17.20
N ASP A 644 -26.40 -48.51 -17.34
CA ASP A 644 -25.00 -48.85 -17.61
C ASP A 644 -24.19 -48.74 -16.30
#